data_AF-A0A957GHJ2-F1
#
_entry.id   AF-A0A957GHJ2-F1
#
_cell.length_a   1.000
_cell.length_b   1.000
_cell.length_c   1.000
_cell.angle_alpha   90.00
_cell.angle_beta   90.00
_cell.angle_gamma   90.00
#
_symmetry.space_group_name_H-M   'P 1'
#
loop_
_entity.id
_entity.type
_entity.pdbx_description
1 polymer ?
#
loop_
_entity_poly.entity_id
_entity_poly.type
_entity_poly.pdbx_seq_one_letter_code
_entity_poly.pdbx_strand_id
1 'polypeptide(L)'
;MMLRQQRFTIFLFCVLVLFSLSQAPRLNAAPIAPVTATTVVPSKMDRALRQIIDERATTAVSVIIQKQKTAVSAEAAVVAAGGQVGKPLPIINGFAATLPTTAVLQLAQHPAIKYISLDATVSTTAVTQFSNLLSNPGFEEGTAGWDVWGEAAMPVADAHSGGQALRVGAVEGGSGQVVTAVSDQTYTLNGWFKVSDNPVWAGFGLDFLDSNYNEISELLRTVNTTDYQQFSLSGEAPAGTAYIRFWMWKSGSSGYLLADDLSVSGLMALENPGFENGLASWYVDGDVALTSSGHSGSQAVRIGTNTGGVSNNVLINVVPNQTVNFTGWFRVKDNPEWAGFGIDFLDSNQEEINDVLLPITNDRSYQQFTVSGTAPAGSRYARVWVAKNGVNGYLDVDDLAVSKATMVENPSFEMELTGWDANGAAVLVGDAHSGGGAVALGTGFGSIGQYDLPKGQPGEAFAVTGWFKTTGSSDWAGFGLDFLDANDVELGEVYRQVPQTAVYTPYVVTGTAPAGTDRLRVWVVNVGDGGILYVDDIELTLDIPTPEIDDYLEVTGVDQLHAHGIDGSGVTVALVDTGVNSSPLGRSVSARFNAAPGSDTDAHGHGTFMAGVVGSHARDGSGDFIGVAPGADLVSVRVLDSEGKGTVSDIVAGLDWVMQHHEAHNIRVVNLSLSGPVTGPYWENPLNQAVEALWDAGIVVVVAGGNTGPKAGSITTPGNDPFVITVGAFTDNYTPADPTDDYIPDFSAAGPTEAGFIKPDVLAPGAHVLMYVAPDSNWATAYPSLQRGSNGLYQSSGTSVAAAVTSGIVALMLDENPALTPNEVKQRLMAGAETAVNPDGTLAYPIFQQGAGRVWAPNAVWGNYPGEANMGMTPGEPYVGRVVYDDARQGYVLVDENRNPLPTGQDYFWDGGFYWNGGFYWNGGFYWNGGFYWNGGFYWNGGFYWNGSYFSNSGFYWNGSDYWNGSHYWNGNDYWNGFTLAQP
;
A
#
# COMPACT_ATOMS: atom_id res chain seq x y z
N MET A 1 19.06 73.13 17.66
CA MET A 1 19.11 73.05 16.18
C MET A 1 20.51 72.66 15.64
N MET A 2 21.31 71.93 16.44
CA MET A 2 22.69 71.52 16.13
C MET A 2 22.89 69.99 16.30
N LEU A 3 21.81 69.20 16.20
CA LEU A 3 21.84 67.73 16.27
C LEU A 3 21.31 67.05 14.99
N ARG A 4 21.00 67.82 13.94
CA ARG A 4 20.63 67.30 12.60
C ARG A 4 21.77 67.33 11.58
N GLN A 5 22.93 67.88 11.91
CA GLN A 5 24.08 67.99 10.98
C GLN A 5 25.20 66.95 11.21
N GLN A 6 25.12 66.10 12.23
CA GLN A 6 26.12 65.02 12.43
C GLN A 6 25.70 63.65 11.87
N ARG A 7 24.47 63.47 11.39
CA ARG A 7 24.03 62.21 10.73
C ARG A 7 24.18 62.22 9.21
N PHE A 8 24.50 63.36 8.60
CA PHE A 8 24.68 63.46 7.14
C PHE A 8 26.11 63.18 6.66
N THR A 9 27.11 63.25 7.54
CA THR A 9 28.52 63.07 7.17
C THR A 9 29.00 61.61 7.27
N ILE A 10 28.26 60.73 7.97
CA ILE A 10 28.56 59.28 8.03
C ILE A 10 27.91 58.51 6.87
N PHE A 11 26.83 59.04 6.28
CA PHE A 11 26.15 58.41 5.14
C PHE A 11 26.89 58.62 3.80
N LEU A 12 27.66 59.71 3.67
CA LEU A 12 28.35 60.05 2.42
C LEU A 12 29.68 59.30 2.22
N PHE A 13 30.23 58.66 3.26
CA PHE A 13 31.43 57.83 3.15
C PHE A 13 31.12 56.35 2.86
N CYS A 14 29.87 55.89 3.11
CA CYS A 14 29.45 54.52 2.77
C CYS A 14 28.88 54.39 1.34
N VAL A 15 28.41 55.49 0.72
CA VAL A 15 27.87 55.47 -0.66
C VAL A 15 28.96 55.55 -1.73
N LEU A 16 30.19 55.94 -1.38
CA LEU A 16 31.33 56.04 -2.31
C LEU A 16 32.22 54.78 -2.37
N VAL A 17 31.94 53.74 -1.57
CA VAL A 17 32.59 52.42 -1.67
C VAL A 17 31.70 51.38 -2.35
N LEU A 18 30.41 51.68 -2.57
CA LEU A 18 29.45 50.80 -3.25
C LEU A 18 29.17 51.18 -4.73
N PHE A 19 29.88 52.19 -5.27
CA PHE A 19 29.69 52.69 -6.64
C PHE A 19 30.90 52.47 -7.57
N SER A 20 31.72 51.46 -7.31
CA SER A 20 32.85 51.07 -8.19
C SER A 20 32.79 49.64 -8.74
N LEU A 21 31.66 48.93 -8.62
CA LEU A 21 31.52 47.55 -9.16
C LEU A 21 30.17 47.23 -9.83
N SER A 22 29.50 48.20 -10.45
CA SER A 22 28.27 47.94 -11.22
C SER A 22 28.29 48.49 -12.64
N GLN A 23 29.30 48.12 -13.42
CA GLN A 23 29.19 48.03 -14.89
C GLN A 23 30.07 46.91 -15.45
N ALA A 24 29.45 45.76 -15.72
CA ALA A 24 29.90 44.77 -16.71
C ALA A 24 28.67 43.97 -17.21
N PRO A 25 28.69 43.45 -18.45
CA PRO A 25 27.53 43.36 -19.34
C PRO A 25 26.71 42.07 -19.19
N ARG A 26 25.50 42.09 -19.78
CA ARG A 26 24.70 40.90 -20.11
C ARG A 26 25.61 39.84 -20.77
N LEU A 27 25.82 38.71 -20.10
CA LEU A 27 26.45 37.53 -20.69
C LEU A 27 25.34 36.71 -21.36
N ASN A 28 25.30 36.79 -22.69
CA ASN A 28 24.78 35.71 -23.52
C ASN A 28 25.39 34.39 -23.05
N ALA A 29 24.59 33.32 -23.04
CA ALA A 29 25.09 31.96 -22.88
C ALA A 29 26.18 31.70 -23.93
N ALA A 30 27.44 31.72 -23.47
CA ALA A 30 28.55 31.27 -24.27
C ALA A 30 28.51 29.73 -24.28
N PRO A 31 28.81 29.09 -25.42
CA PRO A 31 28.91 27.64 -25.48
C PRO A 31 29.96 27.18 -24.47
N ILE A 32 29.63 26.09 -23.76
CA ILE A 32 30.51 25.41 -22.80
C ILE A 32 31.88 25.23 -23.46
N ALA A 33 32.89 25.92 -22.94
CA ALA A 33 34.26 25.70 -23.35
C ALA A 33 34.63 24.24 -23.00
N PRO A 34 35.24 23.48 -23.91
CA PRO A 34 35.57 22.09 -23.66
C PRO A 34 36.52 22.02 -22.46
N VAL A 35 36.12 21.28 -21.44
CA VAL A 35 37.00 20.96 -20.31
C VAL A 35 38.13 20.10 -20.83
N THR A 36 39.26 20.70 -21.17
CA THR A 36 40.52 19.98 -21.36
C THR A 36 41.25 19.87 -20.03
N ALA A 37 40.86 18.87 -19.26
CA ALA A 37 41.74 18.08 -18.41
C ALA A 37 41.11 16.69 -18.29
N THR A 38 41.67 15.74 -19.03
CA THR A 38 41.38 14.30 -18.99
C THR A 38 41.60 13.74 -17.57
N THR A 39 40.62 13.90 -16.67
CA THR A 39 40.37 12.90 -15.65
C THR A 39 39.60 11.78 -16.35
N VAL A 40 40.32 10.71 -16.71
CA VAL A 40 39.69 9.48 -17.21
C VAL A 40 38.63 9.09 -16.18
N VAL A 41 37.36 9.20 -16.54
CA VAL A 41 36.24 8.66 -15.75
C VAL A 41 36.51 7.16 -15.63
N PRO A 42 36.72 6.61 -14.42
CA PRO A 42 36.91 5.17 -14.30
C PRO A 42 35.61 4.49 -14.72
N SER A 43 35.61 3.80 -15.86
CA SER A 43 34.43 3.15 -16.44
C SER A 43 33.94 1.92 -15.66
N LYS A 44 34.50 1.65 -14.49
CA LYS A 44 34.30 0.42 -13.69
C LYS A 44 33.77 0.75 -12.29
N MET A 45 33.02 1.84 -12.15
CA MET A 45 32.59 2.34 -10.85
C MET A 45 31.21 2.97 -10.96
N ASP A 46 30.36 2.61 -9.99
CA ASP A 46 29.01 3.13 -9.80
C ASP A 46 28.99 4.66 -9.65
N ARG A 47 27.97 5.29 -10.24
CA ARG A 47 27.76 6.74 -10.22
C ARG A 47 27.50 7.28 -8.80
N ALA A 48 26.70 6.61 -7.99
CA ALA A 48 26.42 7.05 -6.62
C ALA A 48 27.68 6.95 -5.75
N LEU A 49 28.46 5.86 -5.92
CA LEU A 49 29.75 5.70 -5.24
C LEU A 49 30.73 6.81 -5.64
N ARG A 50 30.74 7.21 -6.92
CA ARG A 50 31.56 8.33 -7.40
C ARG A 50 31.22 9.62 -6.66
N GLN A 51 29.93 9.95 -6.54
CA GLN A 51 29.47 11.16 -5.86
C GLN A 51 29.93 11.18 -4.40
N ILE A 52 29.79 10.06 -3.69
CA ILE A 52 30.25 9.94 -2.29
C ILE A 52 31.76 10.19 -2.18
N ILE A 53 32.56 9.69 -3.12
CA ILE A 53 34.02 9.88 -3.12
C ILE A 53 34.39 11.35 -3.37
N ASP A 54 33.70 12.03 -4.29
CA ASP A 54 33.96 13.44 -4.63
C ASP A 54 33.57 14.38 -3.47
N GLU A 55 32.57 14.00 -2.66
CA GLU A 55 32.07 14.80 -1.53
C GLU A 55 32.78 14.50 -0.18
N ARG A 56 33.35 13.30 0.01
CA ARG A 56 33.93 12.85 1.30
C ARG A 56 35.38 12.39 1.18
N ALA A 57 36.31 13.31 1.44
CA ALA A 57 37.74 13.08 1.22
C ALA A 57 38.43 12.03 2.14
N THR A 58 37.84 11.52 3.23
CA THR A 58 38.58 10.69 4.21
C THR A 58 37.81 9.58 4.97
N THR A 59 36.64 9.12 4.53
CA THR A 59 35.91 8.02 5.23
C THR A 59 36.07 6.66 4.52
N ALA A 60 35.91 5.56 5.26
CA ALA A 60 35.82 4.23 4.67
C ALA A 60 34.41 4.01 4.10
N VAL A 61 34.30 3.32 2.97
CA VAL A 61 33.04 3.05 2.27
C VAL A 61 32.87 1.55 2.05
N SER A 62 31.66 1.05 2.29
CA SER A 62 31.27 -0.33 1.99
C SER A 62 30.89 -0.44 0.51
N VAL A 63 31.49 -1.40 -0.17
CA VAL A 63 31.36 -1.61 -1.61
C VAL A 63 31.19 -3.09 -1.93
N ILE A 64 30.68 -3.36 -3.13
CA ILE A 64 30.68 -4.68 -3.75
C ILE A 64 31.66 -4.63 -4.92
N ILE A 65 32.59 -5.60 -4.96
CA ILE A 65 33.59 -5.71 -6.01
C ILE A 65 33.28 -6.94 -6.85
N GLN A 66 33.03 -6.71 -8.14
CA GLN A 66 32.87 -7.75 -9.13
C GLN A 66 34.21 -8.04 -9.80
N LYS A 67 34.54 -9.32 -9.97
CA LYS A 67 35.83 -9.75 -10.52
C LYS A 67 35.73 -9.98 -12.02
N GLN A 68 36.85 -9.76 -12.71
CA GLN A 68 37.05 -10.34 -14.03
C GLN A 68 37.05 -11.88 -13.92
N LYS A 69 36.43 -12.59 -14.88
CA LYS A 69 36.27 -14.07 -14.82
C LYS A 69 37.60 -14.83 -14.62
N THR A 70 38.73 -14.27 -15.05
CA THR A 70 40.06 -14.91 -14.96
C THR A 70 40.91 -14.41 -13.78
N ALA A 71 40.38 -13.55 -12.91
CA ALA A 71 41.19 -12.86 -11.91
C ALA A 71 41.15 -13.54 -10.53
N VAL A 72 42.31 -14.03 -10.09
CA VAL A 72 42.56 -14.63 -8.76
C VAL A 72 43.14 -13.65 -7.73
N SER A 73 43.35 -12.38 -8.10
CA SER A 73 44.12 -11.41 -7.28
C SER A 73 43.32 -10.18 -6.82
N ALA A 74 41.99 -10.15 -6.98
CA ALA A 74 41.19 -8.97 -6.66
C ALA A 74 41.15 -8.69 -5.14
N GLU A 75 40.98 -9.75 -4.35
CA GLU A 75 41.00 -9.73 -2.88
C GLU A 75 42.36 -9.26 -2.35
N ALA A 76 43.46 -9.74 -2.96
CA ALA A 76 44.82 -9.30 -2.62
C ALA A 76 45.05 -7.81 -2.95
N ALA A 77 44.48 -7.32 -4.06
CA ALA A 77 44.56 -5.91 -4.43
C ALA A 77 43.82 -5.01 -3.43
N VAL A 78 42.66 -5.47 -2.94
CA VAL A 78 41.88 -4.77 -1.90
C VAL A 78 42.68 -4.66 -0.59
N VAL A 79 43.26 -5.75 -0.12
CA VAL A 79 44.09 -5.75 1.09
C VAL A 79 45.32 -4.87 0.90
N ALA A 80 45.98 -4.92 -0.26
CA ALA A 80 47.14 -4.09 -0.58
C ALA A 80 46.80 -2.58 -0.63
N ALA A 81 45.56 -2.23 -0.96
CA ALA A 81 45.05 -0.86 -0.95
C ALA A 81 44.56 -0.38 0.44
N GLY A 82 44.77 -1.18 1.49
CA GLY A 82 44.35 -0.86 2.85
C GLY A 82 42.87 -1.11 3.14
N GLY A 83 42.19 -1.87 2.28
CA GLY A 83 40.81 -2.30 2.48
C GLY A 83 40.67 -3.61 3.24
N GLN A 84 39.44 -3.94 3.61
CA GLN A 84 39.05 -5.20 4.22
C GLN A 84 38.11 -5.97 3.30
N VAL A 85 38.43 -7.24 3.05
CA VAL A 85 37.58 -8.15 2.28
C VAL A 85 36.49 -8.69 3.20
N GLY A 86 35.24 -8.56 2.79
CA GLY A 86 34.05 -9.05 3.46
C GLY A 86 33.55 -10.37 2.87
N LYS A 87 32.22 -10.54 2.86
CA LYS A 87 31.56 -11.78 2.44
C LYS A 87 31.81 -12.11 0.94
N PRO A 88 32.03 -13.38 0.59
CA PRO A 88 32.06 -13.80 -0.81
C PRO A 88 30.65 -13.74 -1.42
N LEU A 89 30.56 -13.37 -2.71
CA LEU A 89 29.31 -13.31 -3.47
C LEU A 89 29.48 -14.05 -4.82
N PRO A 90 29.55 -15.40 -4.82
CA PRO A 90 29.80 -16.22 -6.00
C PRO A 90 28.82 -16.02 -7.16
N ILE A 91 27.52 -15.87 -6.90
CA ILE A 91 26.48 -15.66 -7.93
C ILE A 91 26.79 -14.50 -8.90
N ILE A 92 27.50 -13.46 -8.44
CA ILE A 92 27.95 -12.33 -9.27
C ILE A 92 29.46 -12.30 -9.51
N ASN A 93 30.16 -13.40 -9.25
CA ASN A 93 31.62 -13.50 -9.27
C ASN A 93 32.29 -12.34 -8.50
N GLY A 94 31.82 -12.05 -7.29
CA GLY A 94 32.23 -10.88 -6.52
C GLY A 94 32.41 -11.14 -5.03
N PHE A 95 32.61 -10.07 -4.28
CA PHE A 95 32.67 -10.06 -2.82
C PHE A 95 32.39 -8.64 -2.28
N ALA A 96 31.85 -8.55 -1.06
CA ALA A 96 31.74 -7.28 -0.35
C ALA A 96 33.11 -6.84 0.20
N ALA A 97 33.35 -5.55 0.32
CA ALA A 97 34.58 -5.02 0.91
C ALA A 97 34.36 -3.65 1.55
N THR A 98 35.19 -3.31 2.52
CA THR A 98 35.27 -1.95 3.07
C THR A 98 36.58 -1.33 2.64
N LEU A 99 36.53 -0.18 1.96
CA LEU A 99 37.68 0.48 1.36
C LEU A 99 37.85 1.91 1.88
N PRO A 100 39.08 2.42 2.07
CA PRO A 100 39.30 3.86 2.11
C PRO A 100 38.81 4.50 0.80
N THR A 101 38.10 5.64 0.84
CA THR A 101 37.61 6.32 -0.39
C THR A 101 38.73 6.63 -1.38
N THR A 102 39.94 6.92 -0.90
CA THR A 102 41.15 7.14 -1.73
C THR A 102 41.61 5.90 -2.50
N ALA A 103 41.32 4.69 -1.99
CA ALA A 103 41.69 3.42 -2.62
C ALA A 103 40.72 3.01 -3.75
N VAL A 104 39.47 3.48 -3.70
CA VAL A 104 38.43 3.07 -4.66
C VAL A 104 38.81 3.45 -6.09
N LEU A 105 39.32 4.67 -6.32
CA LEU A 105 39.71 5.13 -7.65
C LEU A 105 40.88 4.32 -8.23
N GLN A 106 41.83 3.93 -7.38
CA GLN A 106 42.95 3.07 -7.77
C GLN A 106 42.46 1.66 -8.14
N LEU A 107 41.56 1.10 -7.33
CA LEU A 107 40.99 -0.23 -7.54
C LEU A 107 40.09 -0.28 -8.79
N ALA A 108 39.33 0.78 -9.07
CA ALA A 108 38.53 0.88 -10.29
C ALA A 108 39.37 0.82 -11.58
N GLN A 109 40.67 1.10 -11.51
CA GLN A 109 41.60 0.96 -12.64
C GLN A 109 42.32 -0.40 -12.67
N HIS A 110 42.15 -1.23 -11.65
CA HIS A 110 42.87 -2.48 -11.51
C HIS A 110 42.37 -3.54 -12.54
N PRO A 111 43.27 -4.29 -13.21
CA PRO A 111 42.88 -5.24 -14.25
C PRO A 111 42.06 -6.42 -13.72
N ALA A 112 42.20 -6.78 -12.45
CA ALA A 112 41.42 -7.86 -11.82
C ALA A 112 39.95 -7.49 -11.54
N ILE A 113 39.63 -6.20 -11.54
CA ILE A 113 38.31 -5.69 -11.15
C ILE A 113 37.47 -5.48 -12.41
N LYS A 114 36.24 -6.01 -12.40
CA LYS A 114 35.20 -5.78 -13.42
C LYS A 114 34.48 -4.48 -13.11
N TYR A 115 33.95 -4.36 -11.90
CA TYR A 115 33.14 -3.22 -11.48
C TYR A 115 33.16 -3.06 -9.96
N ILE A 116 32.95 -1.84 -9.46
CA ILE A 116 32.82 -1.52 -8.04
C ILE A 116 31.51 -0.75 -7.83
N SER A 117 30.62 -1.31 -7.02
CA SER A 117 29.32 -0.72 -6.70
C SER A 117 29.22 -0.37 -5.22
N LEU A 118 28.34 0.58 -4.89
CA LEU A 118 28.04 0.89 -3.49
C LEU A 118 27.32 -0.31 -2.86
N ASP A 119 27.72 -0.71 -1.65
CA ASP A 119 26.94 -1.66 -0.84
C ASP A 119 25.81 -0.89 -0.14
N ALA A 120 24.82 -0.48 -0.94
CA ALA A 120 23.76 0.42 -0.52
C ALA A 120 22.78 -0.26 0.47
N THR A 121 22.09 0.55 1.27
CA THR A 121 21.00 0.09 2.11
C THR A 121 19.79 -0.28 1.26
N VAL A 122 19.17 -1.40 1.59
CA VAL A 122 17.92 -1.92 1.06
C VAL A 122 16.92 -1.98 2.22
N SER A 123 15.66 -1.69 1.95
CA SER A 123 14.59 -1.72 2.97
C SER A 123 13.32 -2.38 2.46
N THR A 124 12.44 -2.80 3.38
CA THR A 124 11.08 -3.24 3.06
C THR A 124 10.27 -2.16 2.33
N THR A 125 9.31 -2.56 1.48
CA THR A 125 8.42 -1.64 0.75
C THR A 125 6.95 -1.82 1.15
N ALA A 126 6.65 -1.82 2.44
CA ALA A 126 5.29 -1.63 2.95
C ALA A 126 5.13 -0.20 3.45
N VAL A 127 4.05 0.48 3.07
CA VAL A 127 3.64 1.76 3.64
C VAL A 127 2.69 1.47 4.79
N THR A 128 3.10 1.83 6.01
CA THR A 128 2.29 1.71 7.23
C THR A 128 1.48 2.98 7.54
N GLN A 129 1.32 3.87 6.55
CA GLN A 129 0.51 5.09 6.64
C GLN A 129 -0.57 5.10 5.55
N PHE A 130 -1.77 5.48 5.95
CA PHE A 130 -2.93 5.66 5.07
C PHE A 130 -2.60 6.63 3.93
N SER A 131 -3.12 6.34 2.74
CA SER A 131 -2.98 7.18 1.55
C SER A 131 -3.48 8.60 1.87
N ASN A 132 -2.65 9.59 1.56
CA ASN A 132 -3.04 10.98 1.57
C ASN A 132 -4.18 11.18 0.57
N LEU A 133 -5.31 11.75 1.01
CA LEU A 133 -6.44 12.01 0.10
C LEU A 133 -6.13 13.11 -0.92
N LEU A 134 -5.12 13.96 -0.66
CA LEU A 134 -4.71 15.02 -1.58
C LEU A 134 -3.71 14.51 -2.63
N SER A 135 -3.93 14.86 -3.90
CA SER A 135 -2.97 14.65 -4.97
C SER A 135 -2.05 15.87 -5.15
N ASN A 136 -0.80 15.63 -5.56
CA ASN A 136 0.27 16.66 -5.63
C ASN A 136 0.42 17.50 -4.33
N PRO A 137 0.46 16.89 -3.13
CA PRO A 137 0.44 17.62 -1.86
C PRO A 137 1.69 18.48 -1.57
N GLY A 138 2.81 18.16 -2.22
CA GLY A 138 4.06 18.92 -2.15
C GLY A 138 4.29 19.82 -3.36
N PHE A 139 3.31 20.01 -4.24
CA PHE A 139 3.36 20.97 -5.36
C PHE A 139 4.52 20.84 -6.35
N GLU A 140 5.17 19.67 -6.40
CA GLU A 140 6.29 19.35 -7.27
C GLU A 140 5.92 19.32 -8.76
N GLU A 141 4.62 19.24 -9.05
CA GLU A 141 4.03 19.32 -10.40
C GLU A 141 3.32 20.66 -10.62
N GLY A 142 3.73 21.69 -9.89
CA GLY A 142 3.07 22.98 -9.88
C GLY A 142 1.69 22.91 -9.21
N THR A 143 0.67 23.45 -9.87
CA THR A 143 -0.72 23.42 -9.38
C THR A 143 -1.56 22.37 -10.13
N ALA A 144 -0.94 21.35 -10.73
CA ALA A 144 -1.67 20.26 -11.37
C ALA A 144 -2.53 19.53 -10.33
N GLY A 145 -3.82 19.34 -10.61
CA GLY A 145 -4.80 18.79 -9.67
C GLY A 145 -5.39 19.81 -8.69
N TRP A 146 -4.94 21.06 -8.71
CA TRP A 146 -5.37 22.11 -7.79
C TRP A 146 -6.10 23.23 -8.52
N ASP A 147 -7.29 23.58 -8.01
CA ASP A 147 -7.98 24.78 -8.43
C ASP A 147 -7.21 26.00 -7.95
N VAL A 148 -7.01 26.96 -8.84
CA VAL A 148 -6.35 28.23 -8.52
C VAL A 148 -7.34 29.36 -8.70
N TRP A 149 -7.52 30.15 -7.65
CA TRP A 149 -8.44 31.28 -7.62
C TRP A 149 -7.67 32.60 -7.59
N GLY A 150 -7.91 33.46 -8.58
CA GLY A 150 -7.19 34.73 -8.76
C GLY A 150 -5.84 34.58 -9.46
N GLU A 151 -5.01 35.63 -9.45
CA GLU A 151 -3.67 35.63 -10.08
C GLU A 151 -2.55 35.24 -9.09
N ALA A 152 -2.88 34.61 -7.95
CA ALA A 152 -2.01 34.62 -6.77
C ALA A 152 -1.24 33.32 -6.49
N ALA A 153 -1.64 32.14 -7.00
CA ALA A 153 -0.99 30.89 -6.65
C ALA A 153 0.01 30.44 -7.73
N MET A 154 1.28 30.25 -7.36
CA MET A 154 2.32 29.72 -8.25
C MET A 154 3.35 28.88 -7.49
N PRO A 155 3.88 27.80 -8.07
CA PRO A 155 4.95 27.04 -7.46
C PRO A 155 6.24 27.87 -7.39
N VAL A 156 6.98 27.74 -6.29
CA VAL A 156 8.28 28.39 -6.10
C VAL A 156 9.28 27.47 -5.43
N ALA A 157 10.58 27.67 -5.68
CA ALA A 157 11.67 26.87 -5.10
C ALA A 157 12.00 27.23 -3.62
N ASP A 158 11.00 27.68 -2.86
CA ASP A 158 11.10 28.00 -1.44
C ASP A 158 10.26 27.00 -0.64
N ALA A 159 10.62 25.72 -0.81
CA ALA A 159 9.91 24.57 -0.27
C ALA A 159 10.44 24.17 1.10
N HIS A 160 9.58 23.58 1.92
CA HIS A 160 9.94 22.91 3.16
C HIS A 160 10.66 21.59 2.86
N SER A 161 10.13 20.81 1.91
CA SER A 161 10.77 19.61 1.36
C SER A 161 10.62 19.58 -0.16
N GLY A 162 11.35 18.71 -0.86
CA GLY A 162 11.29 18.68 -2.34
C GLY A 162 11.87 19.92 -3.03
N GLY A 163 11.40 20.19 -4.25
CA GLY A 163 11.86 21.24 -5.15
C GLY A 163 10.89 22.40 -5.34
N GLN A 164 9.61 22.27 -4.97
CA GLN A 164 8.59 23.30 -5.14
C GLN A 164 7.66 23.37 -3.93
N ALA A 165 7.19 24.56 -3.60
CA ALA A 165 6.05 24.78 -2.70
C ALA A 165 5.05 25.70 -3.36
N LEU A 166 3.78 25.64 -2.96
CA LEU A 166 2.77 26.54 -3.49
C LEU A 166 2.85 27.89 -2.79
N ARG A 167 3.17 28.92 -3.56
CA ARG A 167 3.07 30.30 -3.11
C ARG A 167 1.73 30.89 -3.49
N VAL A 168 0.90 31.20 -2.52
CA VAL A 168 -0.30 32.00 -2.65
C VAL A 168 0.01 33.46 -2.29
N GLY A 169 0.33 34.28 -3.28
CA GLY A 169 0.39 35.73 -3.13
C GLY A 169 1.33 36.48 -4.08
N ALA A 170 0.70 37.34 -4.89
CA ALA A 170 1.21 38.61 -5.41
C ALA A 170 0.11 39.70 -5.36
N VAL A 171 -1.14 39.26 -5.52
CA VAL A 171 -2.41 39.94 -5.19
C VAL A 171 -3.27 39.00 -4.34
N GLU A 172 -4.53 39.35 -4.09
CA GLU A 172 -5.49 38.49 -3.40
C GLU A 172 -5.86 37.25 -4.23
N GLY A 173 -5.92 36.08 -3.59
CA GLY A 173 -6.29 34.82 -4.22
C GLY A 173 -5.98 33.60 -3.35
N GLY A 174 -6.22 32.42 -3.90
CA GLY A 174 -6.13 31.15 -3.20
C GLY A 174 -5.96 29.94 -4.12
N SER A 175 -5.92 28.77 -3.53
CA SER A 175 -5.91 27.50 -4.24
C SER A 175 -6.52 26.40 -3.38
N GLY A 176 -7.06 25.35 -3.99
CA GLY A 176 -7.64 24.23 -3.27
C GLY A 176 -7.88 23.00 -4.13
N GLN A 177 -8.30 21.92 -3.51
CA GLN A 177 -8.57 20.64 -4.15
C GLN A 177 -9.79 19.99 -3.49
N VAL A 178 -10.66 19.40 -4.30
CA VAL A 178 -11.87 18.70 -3.84
C VAL A 178 -11.63 17.20 -3.90
N VAL A 179 -11.98 16.50 -2.82
CA VAL A 179 -11.88 15.03 -2.70
C VAL A 179 -13.19 14.49 -2.14
N THR A 180 -13.51 13.23 -2.41
CA THR A 180 -14.71 12.56 -1.88
C THR A 180 -14.64 12.43 -0.37
N ALA A 181 -15.79 12.57 0.29
CA ALA A 181 -15.89 12.49 1.74
C ALA A 181 -17.16 11.77 2.18
N VAL A 182 -17.08 11.19 3.37
CA VAL A 182 -18.12 10.48 4.09
C VAL A 182 -18.60 11.39 5.22
N SER A 183 -19.92 11.57 5.33
CA SER A 183 -20.51 12.29 6.46
C SER A 183 -20.17 11.62 7.78
N ASP A 184 -20.10 12.42 8.85
CA ASP A 184 -19.82 12.00 10.22
C ASP A 184 -18.41 11.37 10.42
N GLN A 185 -17.55 11.39 9.39
CA GLN A 185 -16.12 11.09 9.48
C GLN A 185 -15.32 12.34 9.89
N THR A 186 -14.34 12.17 10.78
CA THR A 186 -13.37 13.24 11.07
C THR A 186 -12.27 13.26 10.02
N TYR A 187 -12.05 14.44 9.44
CA TYR A 187 -10.96 14.70 8.51
C TYR A 187 -9.92 15.57 9.18
N THR A 188 -8.66 15.16 9.06
CA THR A 188 -7.50 15.91 9.54
C THR A 188 -6.67 16.34 8.35
N LEU A 189 -6.56 17.65 8.19
CA LEU A 189 -5.61 18.29 7.30
C LEU A 189 -4.33 18.63 8.06
N ASN A 190 -3.19 18.21 7.55
CA ASN A 190 -1.87 18.65 7.98
C ASN A 190 -1.15 19.36 6.83
N GLY A 191 -0.23 20.26 7.15
CA GLY A 191 0.60 20.90 6.14
C GLY A 191 1.63 21.84 6.74
N TRP A 192 2.66 22.16 5.97
CA TRP A 192 3.68 23.13 6.36
C TRP A 192 3.37 24.48 5.74
N PHE A 193 3.21 25.49 6.58
CA PHE A 193 2.84 26.83 6.12
C PHE A 193 3.79 27.91 6.68
N LYS A 194 4.01 28.95 5.88
CA LYS A 194 4.60 30.22 6.33
C LYS A 194 4.05 31.39 5.54
N VAL A 195 4.17 32.58 6.09
CA VAL A 195 3.82 33.83 5.43
C VAL A 195 5.04 34.73 5.31
N SER A 196 5.06 35.63 4.33
CA SER A 196 5.98 36.77 4.36
C SER A 196 5.64 37.73 5.52
N ASP A 197 6.53 38.65 5.88
CA ASP A 197 6.36 39.53 7.06
C ASP A 197 5.08 40.39 7.14
N ASN A 198 4.27 40.57 6.07
CA ASN A 198 3.10 41.48 6.09
C ASN A 198 1.94 41.15 5.10
N PRO A 199 1.28 39.97 5.15
CA PRO A 199 -0.05 39.80 4.54
C PRO A 199 -1.14 40.52 5.34
N VAL A 200 -2.21 40.95 4.66
CA VAL A 200 -3.42 41.47 5.34
C VAL A 200 -4.12 40.33 6.10
N TRP A 201 -4.19 39.15 5.46
CA TRP A 201 -4.62 37.90 6.07
C TRP A 201 -4.13 36.73 5.22
N ALA A 202 -3.85 35.59 5.85
CA ALA A 202 -3.50 34.34 5.17
C ALA A 202 -3.93 33.14 6.02
N GLY A 203 -4.46 32.10 5.39
CA GLY A 203 -4.95 30.92 6.09
C GLY A 203 -5.28 29.78 5.15
N PHE A 204 -5.76 28.70 5.74
CA PHE A 204 -6.17 27.49 5.05
C PHE A 204 -7.37 26.87 5.76
N GLY A 205 -8.12 26.01 5.07
CA GLY A 205 -9.34 25.42 5.60
C GLY A 205 -9.83 24.17 4.87
N LEU A 206 -10.89 23.60 5.42
CA LEU A 206 -11.66 22.47 4.91
C LEU A 206 -13.11 22.91 4.81
N ASP A 207 -13.67 22.87 3.60
CA ASP A 207 -15.11 23.04 3.39
C ASP A 207 -15.75 21.67 3.21
N PHE A 208 -16.84 21.43 3.92
CA PHE A 208 -17.65 20.25 3.77
C PHE A 208 -18.79 20.56 2.80
N LEU A 209 -18.91 19.79 1.73
CA LEU A 209 -19.81 20.07 0.62
C LEU A 209 -20.84 18.94 0.46
N ASP A 210 -22.07 19.31 0.10
CA ASP A 210 -23.13 18.36 -0.26
C ASP A 210 -22.89 17.71 -1.64
N SER A 211 -23.76 16.77 -2.03
CA SER A 211 -23.67 16.08 -3.34
C SER A 211 -23.81 17.00 -4.56
N ASN A 212 -24.21 18.26 -4.37
CA ASN A 212 -24.31 19.30 -5.40
C ASN A 212 -23.16 20.33 -5.30
N TYR A 213 -22.13 20.06 -4.49
CA TYR A 213 -21.00 20.94 -4.19
C TYR A 213 -21.37 22.24 -3.46
N ASN A 214 -22.53 22.30 -2.77
CA ASN A 214 -22.83 23.42 -1.88
C ASN A 214 -22.14 23.23 -0.53
N GLU A 215 -21.55 24.29 -0.03
CA GLU A 215 -20.92 24.29 1.30
C GLU A 215 -21.96 24.15 2.42
N ILE A 216 -21.74 23.14 3.26
CA ILE A 216 -22.52 22.82 4.45
C ILE A 216 -21.88 23.49 5.67
N SER A 217 -20.57 23.34 5.80
CA SER A 217 -19.77 24.00 6.85
C SER A 217 -18.31 24.15 6.43
N GLU A 218 -17.57 24.95 7.19
CA GLU A 218 -16.17 25.27 6.96
C GLU A 218 -15.38 25.21 8.28
N LEU A 219 -14.15 24.70 8.21
CA LEU A 219 -13.14 24.82 9.24
C LEU A 219 -11.95 25.58 8.66
N LEU A 220 -11.37 26.50 9.42
CA LEU A 220 -10.21 27.25 8.93
C LEU A 220 -9.22 27.60 10.04
N ARG A 221 -7.97 27.84 9.63
CA ARG A 221 -6.88 28.30 10.50
C ARG A 221 -6.08 29.40 9.82
N THR A 222 -5.71 30.41 10.61
CA THR A 222 -4.85 31.52 10.15
C THR A 222 -3.37 31.18 10.34
N VAL A 223 -2.54 31.55 9.36
CA VAL A 223 -1.08 31.37 9.38
C VAL A 223 -0.40 32.72 9.59
N ASN A 224 0.41 32.83 10.65
CA ASN A 224 1.06 34.10 11.07
C ASN A 224 2.58 33.96 11.29
N THR A 225 3.21 32.93 10.73
CA THR A 225 4.60 32.56 11.01
C THR A 225 5.48 32.85 9.80
N THR A 226 6.66 33.42 10.00
CA THR A 226 7.60 33.75 8.91
C THR A 226 8.52 32.59 8.53
N ASP A 227 8.67 31.62 9.42
CA ASP A 227 9.32 30.34 9.17
C ASP A 227 8.26 29.26 8.93
N TYR A 228 8.61 28.21 8.17
CA TYR A 228 7.76 27.04 8.00
C TYR A 228 7.43 26.44 9.36
N GLN A 229 6.14 26.37 9.65
CA GLN A 229 5.61 25.65 10.79
C GLN A 229 4.55 24.68 10.29
N GLN A 230 4.48 23.52 10.93
CA GLN A 230 3.42 22.58 10.66
C GLN A 230 2.14 23.06 11.33
N PHE A 231 1.05 23.06 10.55
CA PHE A 231 -0.28 23.30 11.06
C PHE A 231 -1.14 22.07 10.80
N SER A 232 -2.06 21.83 11.73
CA SER A 232 -3.09 20.81 11.64
C SER A 232 -4.46 21.44 11.88
N LEU A 233 -5.48 20.90 11.20
CA LEU A 233 -6.88 21.27 11.29
C LEU A 233 -7.73 19.99 11.16
N SER A 234 -8.44 19.65 12.23
CA SER A 234 -9.32 18.48 12.26
C SER A 234 -10.78 18.90 12.48
N GLY A 235 -11.70 18.20 11.84
CA GLY A 235 -13.09 18.21 12.29
C GLY A 235 -14.00 17.24 11.54
N GLU A 236 -15.17 17.05 12.12
CA GLU A 236 -16.19 16.09 11.68
C GLU A 236 -16.98 16.63 10.49
N ALA A 237 -17.10 15.83 9.44
CA ALA A 237 -17.93 16.14 8.30
C ALA A 237 -19.42 16.17 8.70
N PRO A 238 -20.15 17.28 8.54
CA PRO A 238 -21.56 17.31 8.89
C PRO A 238 -22.41 16.34 8.05
N ALA A 239 -23.53 15.90 8.62
CA ALA A 239 -24.54 15.11 7.92
C ALA A 239 -24.89 15.71 6.54
N GLY A 240 -24.86 14.87 5.51
CA GLY A 240 -25.11 15.27 4.11
C GLY A 240 -23.86 15.68 3.32
N THR A 241 -22.67 15.62 3.93
CA THR A 241 -21.40 15.81 3.23
C THR A 241 -21.13 14.66 2.27
N ALA A 242 -20.79 14.99 1.02
CA ALA A 242 -20.37 14.06 -0.03
C ALA A 242 -18.94 14.35 -0.53
N TYR A 243 -18.46 15.59 -0.33
CA TYR A 243 -17.12 16.01 -0.72
C TYR A 243 -16.52 16.91 0.35
N ILE A 244 -15.20 16.93 0.45
CA ILE A 244 -14.46 17.99 1.15
C ILE A 244 -13.62 18.77 0.16
N ARG A 245 -13.57 20.08 0.33
CA ARG A 245 -12.65 20.97 -0.38
C ARG A 245 -11.60 21.46 0.59
N PHE A 246 -10.37 21.02 0.40
CA PHE A 246 -9.25 21.69 1.03
C PHE A 246 -8.95 22.99 0.29
N TRP A 247 -8.70 24.07 1.03
CA TRP A 247 -8.31 25.35 0.43
C TRP A 247 -7.26 26.10 1.26
N MET A 248 -6.57 27.00 0.57
CA MET A 248 -5.69 28.00 1.15
C MET A 248 -5.93 29.35 0.48
N TRP A 249 -5.83 30.43 1.26
CA TRP A 249 -6.16 31.77 0.80
C TRP A 249 -5.29 32.84 1.44
N LYS A 250 -5.03 33.90 0.68
CA LYS A 250 -4.34 35.09 1.17
C LYS A 250 -4.99 36.37 0.62
N SER A 251 -5.30 37.30 1.53
CA SER A 251 -5.91 38.60 1.22
C SER A 251 -4.92 39.77 1.21
N GLY A 252 -5.29 40.81 0.47
CA GLY A 252 -4.55 42.06 0.35
C GLY A 252 -3.39 42.03 -0.65
N SER A 253 -2.85 43.21 -0.95
CA SER A 253 -1.86 43.40 -2.03
C SER A 253 -0.38 43.29 -1.60
N SER A 254 -0.11 43.00 -0.32
CA SER A 254 1.26 42.84 0.21
C SER A 254 1.46 41.46 0.80
N GLY A 255 2.64 40.87 0.60
CA GLY A 255 3.02 39.58 1.16
C GLY A 255 2.41 38.35 0.49
N TYR A 256 2.80 37.16 0.93
CA TYR A 256 2.37 35.86 0.41
C TYR A 256 2.25 34.80 1.51
N LEU A 257 1.48 33.76 1.26
CA LEU A 257 1.42 32.49 1.98
C LEU A 257 2.19 31.44 1.16
N LEU A 258 2.94 30.59 1.83
CA LEU A 258 3.57 29.40 1.28
C LEU A 258 3.02 28.18 1.98
N ALA A 259 2.71 27.15 1.21
CA ALA A 259 2.18 25.88 1.66
C ALA A 259 2.97 24.74 0.99
N ASP A 260 3.31 23.72 1.77
CA ASP A 260 4.07 22.58 1.32
C ASP A 260 3.77 21.32 2.15
N ASP A 261 4.08 20.15 1.60
CA ASP A 261 3.94 18.83 2.24
C ASP A 261 2.55 18.63 2.91
N LEU A 262 1.48 18.85 2.15
CA LEU A 262 0.12 18.76 2.65
C LEU A 262 -0.33 17.31 2.84
N SER A 263 -1.26 17.06 3.75
CA SER A 263 -1.95 15.77 3.81
C SER A 263 -3.34 15.88 4.38
N VAL A 264 -4.26 15.09 3.85
CA VAL A 264 -5.57 14.86 4.45
C VAL A 264 -5.73 13.37 4.74
N SER A 265 -6.08 13.05 5.98
CA SER A 265 -6.37 11.68 6.43
C SER A 265 -7.70 11.65 7.17
N GLY A 266 -8.41 10.52 7.16
CA GLY A 266 -9.57 10.31 8.06
C GLY A 266 -9.46 8.99 8.80
N LEU A 267 -9.21 9.00 10.12
CA LEU A 267 -9.25 7.78 10.97
C LEU A 267 -9.37 8.02 12.50
N MET A 268 -10.21 7.18 13.12
CA MET A 268 -10.35 6.63 14.50
C MET A 268 -9.85 7.34 15.79
N ALA A 269 -10.44 6.90 16.92
CA ALA A 269 -10.91 7.68 18.07
C ALA A 269 -9.94 8.18 19.17
N LEU A 270 -8.63 7.88 19.15
CA LEU A 270 -7.65 8.52 20.05
C LEU A 270 -6.33 8.78 19.34
N GLU A 271 -5.97 10.06 19.20
CA GLU A 271 -4.69 10.50 18.65
C GLU A 271 -3.59 10.50 19.73
N ASN A 272 -2.40 9.97 19.39
CA ASN A 272 -1.19 9.99 20.24
C ASN A 272 -1.37 9.36 21.65
N PRO A 273 -1.83 8.10 21.76
CA PRO A 273 -2.14 7.45 23.04
C PRO A 273 -0.92 7.12 23.93
N GLY A 274 0.26 6.97 23.34
CA GLY A 274 1.54 6.72 24.04
C GLY A 274 2.42 7.96 24.21
N PHE A 275 1.91 9.14 23.89
CA PHE A 275 2.60 10.43 24.08
C PHE A 275 3.98 10.59 23.40
N GLU A 276 4.35 9.71 22.46
CA GLU A 276 5.63 9.76 21.72
C GLU A 276 5.77 11.00 20.84
N ASN A 277 4.64 11.59 20.44
CA ASN A 277 4.59 12.89 19.74
C ASN A 277 4.33 14.06 20.70
N GLY A 278 4.66 13.87 21.98
CA GLY A 278 4.47 14.82 23.06
C GLY A 278 3.02 14.91 23.54
N LEU A 279 2.58 16.10 23.96
CA LEU A 279 1.20 16.34 24.42
C LEU A 279 0.30 16.88 23.29
N ALA A 280 0.78 16.86 22.04
CA ALA A 280 -0.04 17.16 20.88
C ALA A 280 -1.22 16.18 20.85
N SER A 281 -2.43 16.69 20.61
CA SER A 281 -3.71 15.96 20.61
C SER A 281 -4.34 15.63 21.98
N TRP A 282 -3.77 16.14 23.08
CA TRP A 282 -4.39 16.08 24.41
C TRP A 282 -4.67 17.48 24.98
N TYR A 283 -5.80 17.65 25.68
CA TYR A 283 -6.08 18.84 26.49
C TYR A 283 -5.32 18.68 27.79
N VAL A 284 -4.53 19.68 28.14
CA VAL A 284 -3.65 19.65 29.31
C VAL A 284 -4.11 20.72 30.29
N ASP A 285 -4.41 20.30 31.51
CA ASP A 285 -4.70 21.21 32.61
C ASP A 285 -3.70 21.01 33.76
N GLY A 286 -3.21 22.11 34.31
CA GLY A 286 -2.29 22.08 35.46
C GLY A 286 -0.88 21.49 35.19
N ASP A 287 -0.34 20.82 36.20
CA ASP A 287 1.07 20.36 36.24
C ASP A 287 1.27 19.06 35.47
N VAL A 288 1.49 19.14 34.16
CA VAL A 288 1.68 17.99 33.27
C VAL A 288 2.96 18.16 32.45
N ALA A 289 3.76 17.09 32.36
CA ALA A 289 5.00 17.07 31.58
C ALA A 289 5.26 15.68 30.99
N LEU A 290 6.08 15.59 29.96
CA LEU A 290 6.55 14.31 29.43
C LEU A 290 7.67 13.75 30.31
N THR A 291 7.69 12.43 30.47
CA THR A 291 8.78 11.72 31.16
C THR A 291 9.36 10.65 30.26
N SER A 292 10.70 10.49 30.26
CA SER A 292 11.40 9.47 29.48
C SER A 292 11.30 8.06 30.08
N SER A 293 10.18 7.78 30.75
CA SER A 293 9.97 6.54 31.50
C SER A 293 8.61 5.96 31.15
N GLY A 294 8.39 5.80 29.85
CA GLY A 294 7.27 5.05 29.28
C GLY A 294 7.15 3.64 29.85
N HIS A 295 5.93 3.14 29.87
CA HIS A 295 5.64 1.73 29.99
C HIS A 295 6.00 1.02 28.67
N SER A 296 5.61 1.61 27.54
CA SER A 296 6.11 1.29 26.20
C SER A 296 6.76 2.54 25.59
N GLY A 297 7.48 2.41 24.48
CA GLY A 297 8.11 3.58 23.83
C GLY A 297 9.17 4.31 24.66
N SER A 298 9.38 5.58 24.34
CA SER A 298 10.41 6.44 24.96
C SER A 298 9.83 7.50 25.89
N GLN A 299 8.52 7.75 25.86
CA GLN A 299 7.83 8.81 26.57
C GLN A 299 6.60 8.27 27.33
N ALA A 300 6.15 9.02 28.33
CA ALA A 300 4.87 8.87 29.00
C ALA A 300 4.44 10.25 29.49
N VAL A 301 3.16 10.42 29.80
CA VAL A 301 2.70 11.63 30.47
C VAL A 301 2.88 11.51 31.98
N ARG A 302 3.49 12.52 32.60
CA ARG A 302 3.57 12.69 34.05
C ARG A 302 2.69 13.85 34.47
N ILE A 303 1.72 13.57 35.35
CA ILE A 303 1.01 14.59 36.12
C ILE A 303 1.81 14.81 37.40
N GLY A 304 2.43 15.99 37.49
CA GLY A 304 3.49 16.37 38.41
C GLY A 304 3.07 16.57 39.86
N THR A 305 3.88 17.32 40.60
CA THR A 305 3.71 17.49 42.05
C THR A 305 2.46 18.25 42.42
N ASN A 306 1.93 19.13 41.56
CA ASN A 306 0.69 19.87 41.82
C ASN A 306 -0.53 19.20 41.14
N THR A 307 -1.70 19.82 41.27
CA THR A 307 -2.92 19.38 40.56
C THR A 307 -2.73 19.51 39.05
N GLY A 308 -3.20 18.51 38.30
CA GLY A 308 -3.24 18.53 36.85
C GLY A 308 -3.96 17.33 36.26
N GLY A 309 -4.09 17.30 34.94
CA GLY A 309 -4.75 16.23 34.21
C GLY A 309 -4.63 16.39 32.70
N VAL A 310 -4.96 15.30 32.01
CA VAL A 310 -5.07 15.26 30.54
C VAL A 310 -6.39 14.65 30.12
N SER A 311 -6.99 15.16 29.05
CA SER A 311 -8.15 14.56 28.38
C SER A 311 -7.98 14.55 26.87
N ASN A 312 -8.64 13.64 26.16
CA ASN A 312 -8.54 13.60 24.70
C ASN A 312 -9.13 14.88 24.06
N ASN A 313 -8.45 15.43 23.05
CA ASN A 313 -8.93 16.64 22.36
C ASN A 313 -10.10 16.38 21.39
N VAL A 314 -10.24 15.13 20.92
CA VAL A 314 -11.28 14.71 19.98
C VAL A 314 -12.29 13.87 20.73
N LEU A 315 -13.55 14.32 20.79
CA LEU A 315 -14.63 13.60 21.45
C LEU A 315 -14.96 12.28 20.73
N ILE A 316 -15.30 11.24 21.51
CA ILE A 316 -15.65 9.92 20.99
C ILE A 316 -17.16 9.88 20.78
N ASN A 317 -17.63 9.65 19.55
CA ASN A 317 -19.07 9.52 19.29
C ASN A 317 -19.66 8.30 20.03
N VAL A 318 -20.78 8.47 20.71
CA VAL A 318 -21.51 7.38 21.40
C VAL A 318 -23.01 7.51 21.20
N VAL A 319 -23.70 6.38 21.18
CA VAL A 319 -25.17 6.33 21.23
C VAL A 319 -25.65 5.92 22.64
N PRO A 320 -26.88 6.29 23.04
CA PRO A 320 -27.46 5.81 24.29
C PRO A 320 -27.36 4.28 24.45
N ASN A 321 -27.07 3.83 25.67
CA ASN A 321 -26.82 2.45 26.08
C ASN A 321 -25.54 1.80 25.52
N GLN A 322 -24.70 2.53 24.77
CA GLN A 322 -23.40 2.02 24.35
C GLN A 322 -22.40 2.07 25.51
N THR A 323 -21.78 0.94 25.82
CA THR A 323 -20.68 0.90 26.79
C THR A 323 -19.38 1.36 26.16
N VAL A 324 -18.62 2.21 26.85
CA VAL A 324 -17.28 2.67 26.51
C VAL A 324 -16.31 2.13 27.54
N ASN A 325 -15.23 1.50 27.09
CA ASN A 325 -14.12 1.05 27.92
C ASN A 325 -12.91 1.93 27.66
N PHE A 326 -12.33 2.48 28.73
CA PHE A 326 -11.09 3.25 28.72
C PHE A 326 -10.01 2.48 29.49
N THR A 327 -8.88 2.24 28.85
CA THR A 327 -7.79 1.41 29.37
C THR A 327 -6.45 2.11 29.20
N GLY A 328 -5.44 1.62 29.90
CA GLY A 328 -4.06 2.05 29.73
C GLY A 328 -3.19 1.61 30.90
N TRP A 329 -1.98 2.14 30.95
CA TRP A 329 -1.00 1.80 31.98
C TRP A 329 -0.67 3.01 32.84
N PHE A 330 -0.53 2.78 34.14
CA PHE A 330 -0.22 3.85 35.08
C PHE A 330 0.70 3.43 36.21
N ARG A 331 1.43 4.38 36.78
CA ARG A 331 2.10 4.21 38.08
C ARG A 331 2.02 5.48 38.91
N VAL A 332 1.98 5.32 40.23
CA VAL A 332 1.81 6.41 41.19
C VAL A 332 2.94 6.40 42.20
N LYS A 333 3.64 7.52 42.34
CA LYS A 333 4.69 7.68 43.33
C LYS A 333 4.30 8.68 44.41
N ASP A 334 4.74 8.41 45.65
CA ASP A 334 4.67 9.28 46.83
C ASP A 334 3.26 9.76 47.26
N ASN A 335 2.24 8.94 47.01
CA ASN A 335 0.87 9.04 47.52
C ASN A 335 0.18 10.41 47.29
N PRO A 336 -0.33 10.66 46.08
CA PRO A 336 -1.11 11.87 45.81
C PRO A 336 -2.37 11.93 46.66
N GLU A 337 -2.89 13.13 46.89
CA GLU A 337 -4.13 13.33 47.65
C GLU A 337 -5.32 12.67 46.94
N TRP A 338 -5.32 12.71 45.61
CA TRP A 338 -6.22 11.94 44.77
C TRP A 338 -5.62 11.76 43.38
N ALA A 339 -5.89 10.62 42.74
CA ALA A 339 -5.57 10.37 41.33
C ALA A 339 -6.60 9.40 40.76
N GLY A 340 -6.91 9.52 39.47
CA GLY A 340 -7.89 8.66 38.83
C GLY A 340 -8.04 8.88 37.33
N PHE A 341 -8.85 8.02 36.74
CA PHE A 341 -9.24 8.02 35.33
C PHE A 341 -10.75 8.21 35.25
N GLY A 342 -11.25 8.75 34.14
CA GLY A 342 -12.70 8.81 33.94
C GLY A 342 -13.15 8.95 32.50
N ILE A 343 -14.46 8.79 32.34
CA ILE A 343 -15.22 8.91 31.10
C ILE A 343 -16.37 9.88 31.38
N ASP A 344 -16.42 11.01 30.68
CA ASP A 344 -17.54 11.94 30.70
C ASP A 344 -18.42 11.65 29.48
N PHE A 345 -19.70 11.41 29.69
CA PHE A 345 -20.71 11.33 28.63
C PHE A 345 -21.36 12.69 28.45
N LEU A 346 -21.37 13.20 27.22
CA LEU A 346 -21.84 14.55 26.89
C LEU A 346 -23.01 14.52 25.92
N ASP A 347 -23.85 15.54 25.99
CA ASP A 347 -24.97 15.76 25.07
C ASP A 347 -24.52 16.35 23.73
N SER A 348 -25.46 16.64 22.84
CA SER A 348 -25.15 17.26 21.54
C SER A 348 -24.55 18.67 21.61
N ASN A 349 -24.65 19.34 22.76
CA ASN A 349 -24.06 20.66 23.02
C ASN A 349 -22.71 20.54 23.73
N GLN A 350 -22.18 19.32 23.91
CA GLN A 350 -20.97 19.00 24.67
C GLN A 350 -21.09 19.36 26.16
N GLU A 351 -22.31 19.42 26.70
CA GLU A 351 -22.55 19.50 28.13
C GLU A 351 -22.51 18.10 28.74
N GLU A 352 -21.79 17.95 29.85
CA GLU A 352 -21.67 16.69 30.56
C GLU A 352 -23.03 16.27 31.15
N ILE A 353 -23.48 15.08 30.77
CA ILE A 353 -24.71 14.45 31.27
C ILE A 353 -24.38 13.55 32.46
N ASN A 354 -23.27 12.83 32.39
CA ASN A 354 -22.86 11.85 33.39
C ASN A 354 -21.36 11.57 33.29
N ASP A 355 -20.73 11.21 34.40
CA ASP A 355 -19.35 10.78 34.46
C ASP A 355 -19.21 9.38 35.08
N VAL A 356 -18.12 8.69 34.72
CA VAL A 356 -17.69 7.45 35.37
C VAL A 356 -16.22 7.57 35.68
N LEU A 357 -15.84 7.42 36.94
CA LEU A 357 -14.46 7.58 37.38
C LEU A 357 -13.94 6.37 38.16
N LEU A 358 -12.65 6.08 38.00
CA LEU A 358 -11.90 5.07 38.74
C LEU A 358 -10.79 5.76 39.56
N PRO A 359 -10.93 5.83 40.90
CA PRO A 359 -9.87 6.30 41.77
C PRO A 359 -8.77 5.24 41.90
N ILE A 360 -7.51 5.67 41.97
CA ILE A 360 -6.36 4.78 42.16
C ILE A 360 -5.61 5.07 43.45
N THR A 361 -4.97 4.03 44.01
CA THR A 361 -4.13 4.15 45.21
C THR A 361 -2.76 3.50 44.98
N ASN A 362 -1.70 4.18 45.48
CA ASN A 362 -0.25 3.87 45.38
C ASN A 362 0.19 2.55 44.73
N ASP A 363 0.91 2.65 43.61
CA ASP A 363 1.79 1.58 43.11
C ASP A 363 3.02 2.16 42.40
N ARG A 364 4.22 1.68 42.77
CA ARG A 364 5.49 2.16 42.22
C ARG A 364 5.85 1.52 40.87
N SER A 365 5.12 0.49 40.47
CA SER A 365 5.23 -0.20 39.18
C SER A 365 4.06 0.15 38.27
N TYR A 366 4.26 0.04 36.95
CA TYR A 366 3.15 0.23 36.00
C TYR A 366 2.12 -0.88 36.18
N GLN A 367 0.86 -0.49 36.33
CA GLN A 367 -0.31 -1.34 36.44
C GLN A 367 -1.28 -0.97 35.34
N GLN A 368 -1.98 -1.96 34.81
CA GLN A 368 -3.04 -1.72 33.85
C GLN A 368 -4.30 -1.24 34.58
N PHE A 369 -5.04 -0.31 33.97
CA PHE A 369 -6.37 0.08 34.43
C PHE A 369 -7.43 -0.18 33.36
N THR A 370 -8.68 -0.27 33.81
CA THR A 370 -9.86 -0.29 32.94
C THR A 370 -10.99 0.45 33.65
N VAL A 371 -11.57 1.44 32.97
CA VAL A 371 -12.80 2.14 33.38
C VAL A 371 -13.85 1.84 32.32
N SER A 372 -15.04 1.42 32.73
CA SER A 372 -16.14 1.14 31.82
C SER A 372 -17.37 1.94 32.22
N GLY A 373 -17.96 2.65 31.26
CA GLY A 373 -19.18 3.45 31.47
C GLY A 373 -20.19 3.16 30.37
N THR A 374 -21.48 3.22 30.69
CA THR A 374 -22.55 3.07 29.67
C THR A 374 -23.20 4.42 29.43
N ALA A 375 -23.26 4.82 28.16
CA ALA A 375 -23.78 6.12 27.74
C ALA A 375 -25.27 6.24 28.12
N PRO A 376 -25.66 7.20 28.98
CA PRO A 376 -27.06 7.40 29.33
C PRO A 376 -27.89 7.94 28.15
N ALA A 377 -29.21 7.92 28.31
CA ALA A 377 -30.13 8.53 27.34
C ALA A 377 -29.80 10.01 27.11
N GLY A 378 -29.67 10.40 25.84
CA GLY A 378 -29.30 11.76 25.43
C GLY A 378 -27.80 11.99 25.21
N SER A 379 -26.96 11.01 25.52
CA SER A 379 -25.53 11.07 25.20
C SER A 379 -25.27 11.00 23.71
N ARG A 380 -24.36 11.86 23.26
CA ARG A 380 -23.85 11.92 21.89
C ARG A 380 -22.34 11.73 21.82
N TYR A 381 -21.63 12.15 22.88
CA TYR A 381 -20.19 12.10 22.93
C TYR A 381 -19.70 11.46 24.24
N ALA A 382 -18.49 10.92 24.21
CA ALA A 382 -17.72 10.52 25.37
C ALA A 382 -16.34 11.20 25.34
N ARG A 383 -15.86 11.64 26.49
CA ARG A 383 -14.51 12.19 26.70
C ARG A 383 -13.82 11.36 27.75
N VAL A 384 -12.59 10.92 27.49
CA VAL A 384 -11.77 10.21 28.46
C VAL A 384 -10.73 11.13 29.06
N TRP A 385 -10.47 10.97 30.35
CA TRP A 385 -9.56 11.84 31.07
C TRP A 385 -8.79 11.11 32.17
N VAL A 386 -7.67 11.71 32.54
CA VAL A 386 -6.74 11.29 33.59
C VAL A 386 -6.43 12.50 34.44
N ALA A 387 -6.54 12.40 35.77
CA ALA A 387 -6.27 13.55 36.64
C ALA A 387 -5.64 13.16 37.99
N LYS A 388 -4.92 14.12 38.58
CA LYS A 388 -4.35 14.05 39.94
C LYS A 388 -4.59 15.38 40.67
N ASN A 389 -4.94 15.29 41.95
CA ASN A 389 -5.02 16.43 42.87
C ASN A 389 -3.95 16.39 43.97
N GLY A 390 -3.57 17.59 44.44
CA GLY A 390 -2.73 17.79 45.61
C GLY A 390 -1.25 18.00 45.27
N VAL A 391 -0.46 18.34 46.31
CA VAL A 391 0.95 18.76 46.18
C VAL A 391 1.99 17.63 46.37
N ASN A 392 1.53 16.41 46.65
CA ASN A 392 2.38 15.25 46.90
C ASN A 392 2.31 14.26 45.73
N GLY A 393 3.45 13.62 45.46
CA GLY A 393 3.53 12.54 44.47
C GLY A 393 3.41 12.94 43.02
N TYR A 394 3.42 11.94 42.14
CA TYR A 394 3.14 12.09 40.71
C TYR A 394 2.44 10.84 40.17
N LEU A 395 1.72 11.02 39.07
CA LEU A 395 1.06 9.96 38.31
C LEU A 395 1.69 9.91 36.91
N ASP A 396 2.31 8.80 36.54
CA ASP A 396 2.73 8.56 35.16
C ASP A 396 1.69 7.68 34.49
N VAL A 397 1.31 8.03 33.25
CA VAL A 397 0.33 7.31 32.44
C VAL A 397 0.85 7.14 31.03
N ASP A 398 0.54 6.00 30.45
CA ASP A 398 1.01 5.61 29.13
C ASP A 398 0.06 4.62 28.47
N ASP A 399 0.22 4.43 27.16
CA ASP A 399 -0.49 3.44 26.35
C ASP A 399 -2.03 3.49 26.52
N LEU A 400 -2.61 4.68 26.39
CA LEU A 400 -4.05 4.88 26.57
C LEU A 400 -4.87 4.30 25.42
N ALA A 401 -5.99 3.64 25.70
CA ALA A 401 -6.85 3.09 24.64
C ALA A 401 -8.33 3.16 25.01
N VAL A 402 -9.18 3.35 24.00
CA VAL A 402 -10.64 3.36 24.13
C VAL A 402 -11.26 2.33 23.19
N SER A 403 -12.24 1.58 23.70
CA SER A 403 -13.09 0.69 22.91
C SER A 403 -14.57 0.87 23.29
N LYS A 404 -15.48 0.41 22.44
CA LYS A 404 -16.94 0.42 22.69
C LYS A 404 -17.43 -1.04 22.77
N ALA A 405 -18.43 -1.33 23.59
CA ALA A 405 -19.03 -2.68 23.72
C ALA A 405 -20.36 -2.81 22.95
N THR A 406 -20.75 -4.08 22.78
CA THR A 406 -21.80 -4.65 21.92
C THR A 406 -23.23 -4.21 22.25
N MET A 407 -24.10 -4.09 21.25
CA MET A 407 -25.50 -3.64 21.43
C MET A 407 -26.51 -4.75 21.79
N VAL A 408 -26.09 -6.01 21.91
CA VAL A 408 -26.95 -7.13 22.33
C VAL A 408 -26.89 -7.29 23.84
N GLU A 409 -28.04 -7.24 24.52
CA GLU A 409 -28.14 -7.61 25.93
C GLU A 409 -28.07 -9.14 26.09
N ASN A 410 -27.27 -9.61 27.05
CA ASN A 410 -27.11 -11.03 27.38
C ASN A 410 -26.57 -11.91 26.21
N PRO A 411 -25.44 -11.53 25.59
CA PRO A 411 -24.90 -12.19 24.39
C PRO A 411 -24.47 -13.64 24.63
N SER A 412 -23.99 -13.96 25.83
CA SER A 412 -23.53 -15.30 26.26
C SER A 412 -24.55 -16.04 27.14
N PHE A 413 -25.83 -15.61 27.12
CA PHE A 413 -26.94 -16.28 27.80
C PHE A 413 -26.79 -16.59 29.32
N GLU A 414 -25.87 -15.90 30.01
CA GLU A 414 -25.63 -16.02 31.46
C GLU A 414 -26.80 -15.57 32.32
N MET A 415 -27.69 -14.74 31.75
CA MET A 415 -28.93 -14.28 32.38
C MET A 415 -30.14 -15.07 31.86
N GLU A 416 -29.94 -16.34 31.51
CA GLU A 416 -30.96 -17.20 30.88
C GLU A 416 -31.45 -16.62 29.55
N LEU A 417 -32.74 -16.76 29.20
CA LEU A 417 -33.35 -16.19 27.99
C LEU A 417 -33.87 -14.76 28.22
N THR A 418 -33.38 -14.06 29.25
CA THR A 418 -33.79 -12.67 29.51
C THR A 418 -33.39 -11.79 28.32
N GLY A 419 -34.36 -11.07 27.73
CA GLY A 419 -34.16 -10.26 26.53
C GLY A 419 -34.37 -10.99 25.19
N TRP A 420 -34.81 -12.26 25.22
CA TRP A 420 -34.96 -13.07 24.02
C TRP A 420 -36.36 -13.72 23.94
N ASP A 421 -37.09 -13.52 22.83
CA ASP A 421 -38.34 -14.25 22.56
C ASP A 421 -38.02 -15.64 21.98
N ALA A 422 -38.14 -16.65 22.83
CA ALA A 422 -37.98 -18.05 22.46
C ALA A 422 -39.35 -18.66 22.16
N ASN A 423 -39.65 -18.92 20.89
CA ASN A 423 -40.91 -19.51 20.41
C ASN A 423 -41.06 -21.02 20.79
N GLY A 424 -40.74 -21.40 22.03
CA GLY A 424 -41.04 -22.69 22.63
C GLY A 424 -40.09 -23.85 22.30
N ALA A 425 -39.06 -23.65 21.46
CA ALA A 425 -38.12 -24.70 21.04
C ALA A 425 -36.65 -24.44 21.42
N ALA A 426 -36.35 -23.30 22.06
CA ALA A 426 -35.03 -22.96 22.59
C ALA A 426 -34.87 -23.45 24.03
N VAL A 427 -33.77 -24.14 24.33
CA VAL A 427 -33.44 -24.67 25.66
C VAL A 427 -32.04 -24.23 26.03
N LEU A 428 -31.86 -23.72 27.25
CA LEU A 428 -30.54 -23.40 27.77
C LEU A 428 -29.76 -24.68 28.09
N VAL A 429 -28.51 -24.71 27.67
CA VAL A 429 -27.60 -25.83 27.87
C VAL A 429 -26.27 -25.33 28.42
N GLY A 430 -25.61 -26.12 29.25
CA GLY A 430 -24.25 -25.81 29.74
C GLY A 430 -23.15 -26.15 28.74
N ASP A 431 -23.52 -26.53 27.52
CA ASP A 431 -22.60 -26.83 26.43
C ASP A 431 -22.36 -25.54 25.65
N ALA A 432 -21.59 -24.62 26.24
CA ALA A 432 -21.37 -23.26 25.77
C ALA A 432 -19.98 -23.09 25.14
N HIS A 433 -19.84 -22.11 24.25
CA HIS A 433 -18.55 -21.69 23.71
C HIS A 433 -17.77 -20.90 24.77
N SER A 434 -18.45 -19.97 25.44
CA SER A 434 -17.92 -19.20 26.55
C SER A 434 -18.92 -19.14 27.71
N GLY A 435 -18.47 -18.77 28.92
CA GLY A 435 -19.37 -18.71 30.07
C GLY A 435 -19.95 -20.07 30.52
N GLY A 436 -21.13 -20.03 31.15
CA GLY A 436 -21.87 -21.15 31.72
C GLY A 436 -23.15 -21.53 30.98
N GLY A 437 -23.58 -20.80 29.95
CA GLY A 437 -24.83 -21.08 29.24
C GLY A 437 -24.79 -20.80 27.73
N ALA A 438 -25.42 -21.65 26.94
CA ALA A 438 -25.70 -21.44 25.52
C ALA A 438 -27.14 -21.85 25.20
N VAL A 439 -27.64 -21.47 24.02
CA VAL A 439 -28.98 -21.82 23.57
C VAL A 439 -28.92 -22.99 22.60
N ALA A 440 -29.71 -24.04 22.86
CA ALA A 440 -29.94 -25.15 21.96
C ALA A 440 -31.36 -25.10 21.37
N LEU A 441 -31.48 -25.10 20.05
CA LEU A 441 -32.73 -25.09 19.29
C LEU A 441 -33.01 -26.49 18.74
N GLY A 442 -34.02 -27.18 19.28
CA GLY A 442 -34.36 -28.58 18.97
C GLY A 442 -35.35 -28.78 17.81
N THR A 443 -35.83 -30.01 17.62
CA THR A 443 -36.69 -30.43 16.48
C THR A 443 -38.01 -29.64 16.39
N GLY A 444 -38.26 -29.01 15.24
CA GLY A 444 -39.37 -28.10 14.99
C GLY A 444 -38.88 -26.75 14.41
N PHE A 445 -39.78 -25.79 14.18
CA PHE A 445 -39.39 -24.40 13.95
C PHE A 445 -39.07 -23.77 15.31
N GLY A 446 -37.79 -23.50 15.58
CA GLY A 446 -37.36 -22.83 16.81
C GLY A 446 -36.64 -21.55 16.48
N SER A 447 -37.13 -20.42 16.98
CA SER A 447 -36.47 -19.12 16.85
C SER A 447 -36.15 -18.51 18.21
N ILE A 448 -35.07 -17.73 18.27
CA ILE A 448 -34.77 -16.83 19.39
C ILE A 448 -34.52 -15.43 18.82
N GLY A 449 -35.30 -14.42 19.24
CA GLY A 449 -35.11 -13.06 18.74
C GLY A 449 -36.13 -12.04 19.22
N GLN A 450 -35.76 -11.19 20.19
CA GLN A 450 -36.45 -9.92 20.41
C GLN A 450 -35.58 -8.90 21.15
N TYR A 451 -34.74 -8.14 20.43
CA TYR A 451 -34.16 -6.91 20.97
C TYR A 451 -34.44 -5.74 20.02
N ASP A 452 -35.23 -4.77 20.50
CA ASP A 452 -35.68 -3.61 19.72
C ASP A 452 -34.72 -2.43 19.93
N LEU A 453 -33.96 -2.11 18.89
CA LEU A 453 -33.03 -0.98 18.92
C LEU A 453 -33.68 0.29 18.32
N PRO A 454 -33.58 1.47 18.98
CA PRO A 454 -33.98 2.73 18.38
C PRO A 454 -33.06 3.07 17.19
N LYS A 455 -33.67 3.44 16.07
CA LYS A 455 -33.11 4.03 14.85
C LYS A 455 -31.64 4.51 14.91
N GLY A 456 -30.81 3.89 14.04
CA GLY A 456 -29.61 4.48 13.42
C GLY A 456 -29.94 5.21 12.10
N GLN A 457 -28.98 5.89 11.46
CA GLN A 457 -29.24 6.67 10.23
C GLN A 457 -29.56 5.75 9.02
N PRO A 458 -30.39 6.18 8.04
CA PRO A 458 -30.58 5.42 6.80
C PRO A 458 -29.24 5.18 6.08
N GLY A 459 -28.96 3.93 5.69
CA GLY A 459 -27.70 3.55 5.04
C GLY A 459 -26.57 3.10 5.98
N GLU A 460 -26.84 2.97 7.27
CA GLU A 460 -25.86 2.49 8.25
C GLU A 460 -25.59 0.97 8.11
N ALA A 461 -24.33 0.57 8.31
CA ALA A 461 -23.89 -0.83 8.22
C ALA A 461 -23.92 -1.50 9.60
N PHE A 462 -24.33 -2.77 9.60
CA PHE A 462 -24.51 -3.60 10.79
C PHE A 462 -23.80 -4.94 10.59
N ALA A 463 -23.26 -5.51 11.67
CA ALA A 463 -22.98 -6.94 11.69
C ALA A 463 -23.48 -7.60 12.97
N VAL A 464 -24.05 -8.79 12.80
CA VAL A 464 -24.33 -9.72 13.88
C VAL A 464 -23.26 -10.80 13.84
N THR A 465 -22.57 -11.01 14.95
CA THR A 465 -21.61 -12.10 15.16
C THR A 465 -22.16 -13.09 16.18
N GLY A 466 -21.68 -14.32 16.15
CA GLY A 466 -22.01 -15.33 17.15
C GLY A 466 -21.26 -16.64 16.93
N TRP A 467 -21.36 -17.55 17.89
CA TRP A 467 -20.75 -18.87 17.83
C TRP A 467 -21.82 -19.95 17.71
N PHE A 468 -21.65 -20.83 16.73
CA PHE A 468 -22.66 -21.82 16.41
C PHE A 468 -22.07 -23.21 16.26
N LYS A 469 -22.85 -24.23 16.62
CA LYS A 469 -22.58 -25.62 16.22
C LYS A 469 -23.87 -26.38 16.03
N THR A 470 -23.83 -27.45 15.26
CA THR A 470 -24.98 -28.30 15.01
C THR A 470 -24.70 -29.74 15.41
N THR A 471 -25.72 -30.46 15.87
CA THR A 471 -25.65 -31.93 16.01
C THR A 471 -26.78 -32.57 15.23
N GLY A 472 -26.52 -33.66 14.52
CA GLY A 472 -27.52 -34.29 13.63
C GLY A 472 -27.74 -33.50 12.33
N SER A 473 -28.76 -33.89 11.57
CA SER A 473 -29.11 -33.23 10.31
C SER A 473 -30.32 -32.31 10.48
N SER A 474 -30.11 -31.00 10.32
CA SER A 474 -31.19 -30.02 10.13
C SER A 474 -31.46 -29.83 8.64
N ASP A 475 -32.72 -29.59 8.26
CA ASP A 475 -33.09 -29.21 6.89
C ASP A 475 -32.59 -27.79 6.59
N TRP A 476 -32.68 -26.90 7.57
CA TRP A 476 -32.12 -25.56 7.51
C TRP A 476 -31.83 -24.99 8.90
N ALA A 477 -30.68 -24.36 9.10
CA ALA A 477 -30.31 -23.70 10.36
C ALA A 477 -29.56 -22.42 10.01
N GLY A 478 -29.93 -21.29 10.61
CA GLY A 478 -29.46 -19.98 10.17
C GLY A 478 -29.65 -18.91 11.24
N PHE A 479 -29.03 -17.77 11.03
CA PHE A 479 -29.25 -16.56 11.81
C PHE A 479 -29.28 -15.34 10.89
N GLY A 480 -29.90 -14.26 11.35
CA GLY A 480 -30.10 -13.08 10.54
C GLY A 480 -30.57 -11.86 11.33
N LEU A 481 -30.82 -10.80 10.56
CA LEU A 481 -31.26 -9.49 11.00
C LEU A 481 -32.41 -9.02 10.10
N ASP A 482 -33.56 -8.68 10.70
CA ASP A 482 -34.66 -8.01 10.00
C ASP A 482 -34.58 -6.51 10.17
N PHE A 483 -34.91 -5.79 9.10
CA PHE A 483 -35.07 -4.33 9.10
C PHE A 483 -36.57 -4.02 9.10
N LEU A 484 -37.08 -3.31 10.11
CA LEU A 484 -38.51 -3.01 10.26
C LEU A 484 -38.78 -1.51 10.24
N ASP A 485 -39.91 -1.12 9.67
CA ASP A 485 -40.43 0.26 9.74
C ASP A 485 -41.11 0.57 11.08
N ALA A 486 -41.55 1.82 11.28
CA ALA A 486 -42.28 2.27 12.48
C ALA A 486 -43.53 1.44 12.84
N ASN A 487 -44.09 0.66 11.91
CA ASN A 487 -45.30 -0.12 12.08
C ASN A 487 -45.03 -1.64 12.19
N ASP A 488 -43.78 -2.04 12.43
CA ASP A 488 -43.33 -3.44 12.44
C ASP A 488 -43.48 -4.16 11.09
N VAL A 489 -43.50 -3.41 9.98
CA VAL A 489 -43.45 -3.99 8.64
C VAL A 489 -41.99 -4.21 8.24
N GLU A 490 -41.66 -5.45 7.88
CA GLU A 490 -40.35 -5.81 7.36
C GLU A 490 -40.07 -5.10 6.03
N LEU A 491 -38.95 -4.39 5.98
CA LEU A 491 -38.43 -3.68 4.82
C LEU A 491 -37.36 -4.48 4.07
N GLY A 492 -36.74 -5.44 4.75
CA GLY A 492 -35.76 -6.38 4.22
C GLY A 492 -35.15 -7.23 5.34
N GLU A 493 -34.40 -8.25 4.94
CA GLU A 493 -33.69 -9.16 5.84
C GLU A 493 -32.28 -9.46 5.30
N VAL A 494 -31.32 -9.70 6.19
CA VAL A 494 -30.02 -10.32 5.87
C VAL A 494 -29.84 -11.54 6.75
N TYR A 495 -29.42 -12.67 6.16
CA TYR A 495 -29.25 -13.91 6.90
C TYR A 495 -28.20 -14.81 6.24
N ARG A 496 -27.70 -15.78 7.01
CA ARG A 496 -26.75 -16.78 6.51
C ARG A 496 -27.04 -18.15 7.14
N GLN A 497 -26.90 -19.20 6.35
CA GLN A 497 -27.15 -20.59 6.77
C GLN A 497 -25.91 -21.22 7.43
N VAL A 498 -26.03 -21.60 8.70
CA VAL A 498 -24.93 -22.17 9.49
C VAL A 498 -24.49 -23.52 8.90
N PRO A 499 -23.19 -23.73 8.64
CA PRO A 499 -22.66 -25.01 8.18
C PRO A 499 -22.77 -26.10 9.27
N GLN A 500 -22.87 -27.36 8.86
CA GLN A 500 -22.98 -28.46 9.83
C GLN A 500 -21.62 -28.79 10.46
N THR A 501 -21.42 -28.27 11.67
CA THR A 501 -20.17 -28.38 12.42
C THR A 501 -20.42 -28.90 13.84
N ALA A 502 -19.61 -29.84 14.30
CA ALA A 502 -19.70 -30.39 15.66
C ALA A 502 -18.97 -29.52 16.71
N VAL A 503 -18.25 -28.49 16.26
CA VAL A 503 -17.46 -27.58 17.10
C VAL A 503 -18.02 -26.17 16.94
N TYR A 504 -18.09 -25.41 18.04
CA TYR A 504 -18.48 -24.01 17.97
C TYR A 504 -17.59 -23.28 16.96
N THR A 505 -18.23 -22.71 15.96
CA THR A 505 -17.60 -22.03 14.83
C THR A 505 -18.12 -20.59 14.82
N PRO A 506 -17.24 -19.59 14.68
CA PRO A 506 -17.67 -18.20 14.63
C PRO A 506 -18.42 -17.94 13.33
N TYR A 507 -19.40 -17.06 13.39
CA TYR A 507 -20.29 -16.82 12.26
C TYR A 507 -20.76 -15.38 12.26
N VAL A 508 -20.80 -14.77 11.07
CA VAL A 508 -21.06 -13.33 10.88
C VAL A 508 -22.07 -13.12 9.75
N VAL A 509 -23.03 -12.22 9.99
CA VAL A 509 -23.99 -11.69 9.01
C VAL A 509 -23.84 -10.18 9.02
N THR A 510 -23.58 -9.61 7.85
CA THR A 510 -23.49 -8.17 7.63
C THR A 510 -24.68 -7.67 6.82
N GLY A 511 -25.03 -6.40 6.95
CA GLY A 511 -26.07 -5.78 6.14
C GLY A 511 -26.13 -4.26 6.29
N THR A 512 -26.77 -3.60 5.32
CA THR A 512 -27.02 -2.15 5.34
C THR A 512 -28.50 -1.90 5.52
N ALA A 513 -28.90 -1.02 6.45
CA ALA A 513 -30.31 -0.75 6.69
C ALA A 513 -30.98 -0.03 5.50
N PRO A 514 -32.08 -0.59 4.94
CA PRO A 514 -32.86 0.07 3.91
C PRO A 514 -33.47 1.41 4.39
N ALA A 515 -33.70 2.33 3.45
CA ALA A 515 -34.35 3.60 3.75
C ALA A 515 -35.76 3.37 4.35
N GLY A 516 -36.02 3.96 5.52
CA GLY A 516 -37.27 3.79 6.27
C GLY A 516 -37.19 2.81 7.44
N THR A 517 -36.05 2.16 7.66
CA THR A 517 -35.81 1.32 8.84
C THR A 517 -35.87 2.15 10.12
N ASP A 518 -36.75 1.77 11.03
CA ASP A 518 -36.90 2.38 12.35
C ASP A 518 -36.55 1.41 13.48
N ARG A 519 -36.57 0.10 13.23
CA ARG A 519 -36.23 -0.98 14.18
C ARG A 519 -35.45 -2.11 13.52
N LEU A 520 -34.63 -2.79 14.31
CA LEU A 520 -33.85 -3.96 13.92
C LEU A 520 -34.27 -5.15 14.77
N ARG A 521 -34.22 -6.37 14.21
CA ARG A 521 -34.47 -7.61 14.95
C ARG A 521 -33.45 -8.67 14.61
N VAL A 522 -32.62 -9.06 15.58
CA VAL A 522 -31.73 -10.23 15.47
C VAL A 522 -32.53 -11.51 15.70
N TRP A 523 -32.34 -12.51 14.85
CA TRP A 523 -32.96 -13.82 15.00
C TRP A 523 -32.02 -14.97 14.70
N VAL A 524 -32.25 -16.11 15.36
CA VAL A 524 -31.63 -17.40 15.03
C VAL A 524 -32.72 -18.43 14.87
N VAL A 525 -32.58 -19.36 13.92
CA VAL A 525 -33.59 -20.38 13.68
C VAL A 525 -33.01 -21.74 13.29
N ASN A 526 -33.69 -22.80 13.70
CA ASN A 526 -33.46 -24.17 13.26
C ASN A 526 -34.76 -24.76 12.70
N VAL A 527 -34.67 -25.47 11.58
CA VAL A 527 -35.78 -26.08 10.83
C VAL A 527 -35.39 -27.52 10.46
N GLY A 528 -36.26 -28.47 10.79
CA GLY A 528 -36.16 -29.86 10.36
C GLY A 528 -36.23 -30.89 11.49
N ASP A 529 -36.34 -32.16 11.10
CA ASP A 529 -36.50 -33.31 12.00
C ASP A 529 -35.17 -34.05 12.18
N GLY A 530 -34.42 -33.70 13.24
CA GLY A 530 -33.29 -34.52 13.72
C GLY A 530 -32.00 -33.79 14.06
N GLY A 531 -31.94 -32.47 13.84
CA GLY A 531 -30.78 -31.64 14.18
C GLY A 531 -31.03 -30.68 15.35
N ILE A 532 -29.99 -30.36 16.12
CA ILE A 532 -29.98 -29.32 17.16
C ILE A 532 -28.97 -28.25 16.76
N LEU A 533 -29.39 -26.99 16.72
CA LEU A 533 -28.50 -25.83 16.57
C LEU A 533 -28.18 -25.27 17.96
N TYR A 534 -26.90 -25.16 18.28
CA TYR A 534 -26.40 -24.50 19.47
C TYR A 534 -25.87 -23.11 19.10
N VAL A 535 -26.14 -22.13 19.95
CA VAL A 535 -25.84 -20.73 19.73
C VAL A 535 -25.31 -20.10 21.01
N ASP A 536 -24.24 -19.34 20.90
CA ASP A 536 -23.62 -18.63 22.01
C ASP A 536 -22.95 -17.33 21.55
N ASP A 537 -22.65 -16.43 22.49
CA ASP A 537 -21.88 -15.20 22.28
C ASP A 537 -22.38 -14.32 21.12
N ILE A 538 -23.69 -14.06 21.04
CA ILE A 538 -24.28 -13.25 19.96
C ILE A 538 -24.01 -11.76 20.19
N GLU A 539 -23.37 -11.09 19.25
CA GLU A 539 -23.07 -9.66 19.32
C GLU A 539 -23.64 -8.94 18.09
N LEU A 540 -24.13 -7.71 18.28
CA LEU A 540 -24.52 -6.79 17.21
C LEU A 540 -23.67 -5.53 17.35
N THR A 541 -23.06 -5.16 16.23
CA THR A 541 -22.16 -4.01 16.14
C THR A 541 -22.68 -3.05 15.07
N LEU A 542 -22.77 -1.78 15.46
CA LEU A 542 -23.11 -0.65 14.62
C LEU A 542 -21.84 -0.01 14.10
N ASP A 543 -21.85 0.49 12.87
CA ASP A 543 -20.73 1.25 12.30
C ASP A 543 -19.48 0.37 12.17
N ILE A 544 -19.67 -0.81 11.56
CA ILE A 544 -18.55 -1.54 10.96
C ILE A 544 -18.35 -0.91 9.59
N PRO A 545 -17.35 -0.03 9.38
CA PRO A 545 -16.67 -0.08 8.10
C PRO A 545 -16.22 -1.54 8.01
N THR A 546 -16.75 -2.29 7.07
CA THR A 546 -16.15 -3.55 6.69
C THR A 546 -14.74 -3.19 6.24
N PRO A 547 -13.64 -3.53 6.93
CA PRO A 547 -12.78 -4.43 6.23
C PRO A 547 -13.53 -5.75 6.31
N GLU A 548 -14.27 -6.06 5.25
CA GLU A 548 -14.16 -7.44 4.77
C GLU A 548 -12.65 -7.75 4.78
N ILE A 549 -12.32 -9.01 4.99
CA ILE A 549 -11.07 -9.48 4.39
C ILE A 549 -11.18 -8.99 2.96
N ASP A 550 -10.40 -7.96 2.62
CA ASP A 550 -10.18 -7.52 1.25
C ASP A 550 -9.96 -8.82 0.50
N ASP A 551 -10.99 -9.28 -0.23
CA ASP A 551 -10.98 -10.64 -0.80
C ASP A 551 -10.18 -10.55 -2.08
N TYR A 552 -8.90 -10.22 -1.90
CA TYR A 552 -7.93 -10.10 -2.96
C TYR A 552 -7.78 -11.43 -3.71
N LEU A 553 -8.28 -12.55 -3.15
CA LEU A 553 -8.39 -13.83 -3.83
C LEU A 553 -9.54 -13.80 -4.85
N GLU A 554 -10.73 -13.32 -4.48
CA GLU A 554 -11.84 -13.10 -5.43
C GLU A 554 -11.50 -12.05 -6.48
N VAL A 555 -10.91 -10.90 -6.08
CA VAL A 555 -10.50 -9.81 -6.99
C VAL A 555 -9.50 -10.30 -8.05
N THR A 556 -8.71 -11.34 -7.74
CA THR A 556 -7.76 -11.95 -8.69
C THR A 556 -8.26 -13.24 -9.33
N GLY A 557 -9.43 -13.75 -8.95
CA GLY A 557 -10.01 -15.01 -9.43
C GLY A 557 -9.29 -16.26 -8.92
N VAL A 558 -8.53 -16.15 -7.83
CA VAL A 558 -7.77 -17.27 -7.23
C VAL A 558 -8.70 -18.29 -6.57
N ASP A 559 -9.80 -17.82 -5.99
CA ASP A 559 -10.90 -18.66 -5.47
C ASP A 559 -11.37 -19.71 -6.50
N GLN A 560 -11.47 -19.31 -7.78
CA GLN A 560 -11.84 -20.21 -8.87
C GLN A 560 -10.79 -21.29 -9.10
N LEU A 561 -9.50 -20.97 -8.97
CA LEU A 561 -8.42 -21.95 -9.12
C LEU A 561 -8.41 -22.95 -7.96
N HIS A 562 -8.62 -22.48 -6.73
CA HIS A 562 -8.73 -23.33 -5.54
C HIS A 562 -9.90 -24.30 -5.65
N ALA A 563 -11.04 -23.86 -6.18
CA ALA A 563 -12.21 -24.72 -6.42
C ALA A 563 -11.90 -25.86 -7.43
N HIS A 564 -10.89 -25.68 -8.28
CA HIS A 564 -10.38 -26.69 -9.20
C HIS A 564 -9.20 -27.52 -8.65
N GLY A 565 -8.82 -27.30 -7.38
CA GLY A 565 -7.72 -28.02 -6.72
C GLY A 565 -6.33 -27.56 -7.15
N ILE A 566 -6.22 -26.40 -7.80
CA ILE A 566 -4.94 -25.74 -8.12
C ILE A 566 -4.63 -24.82 -6.94
N ASP A 567 -3.67 -25.20 -6.12
CA ASP A 567 -3.36 -24.52 -4.86
C ASP A 567 -1.87 -24.20 -4.69
N GLY A 568 -1.04 -24.51 -5.69
CA GLY A 568 0.41 -24.29 -5.67
C GLY A 568 1.20 -25.53 -5.25
N SER A 569 0.54 -26.67 -5.09
CA SER A 569 1.15 -27.93 -4.71
C SER A 569 2.35 -28.29 -5.58
N GLY A 570 3.43 -28.77 -4.95
CA GLY A 570 4.64 -29.18 -5.67
C GLY A 570 5.53 -28.02 -6.17
N VAL A 571 5.25 -26.78 -5.74
CA VAL A 571 6.06 -25.60 -6.01
C VAL A 571 6.61 -25.03 -4.70
N THR A 572 7.87 -24.60 -4.67
CA THR A 572 8.44 -23.91 -3.52
C THR A 572 8.73 -22.44 -3.84
N VAL A 573 8.26 -21.54 -2.95
CA VAL A 573 8.50 -20.09 -2.99
C VAL A 573 9.52 -19.70 -1.93
N ALA A 574 10.61 -19.05 -2.34
CA ALA A 574 11.59 -18.48 -1.42
C ALA A 574 11.27 -17.00 -1.12
N LEU A 575 11.04 -16.69 0.15
CA LEU A 575 10.82 -15.34 0.65
C LEU A 575 12.15 -14.72 1.06
N VAL A 576 12.66 -13.78 0.27
CA VAL A 576 13.90 -13.05 0.53
C VAL A 576 13.55 -11.73 1.23
N ASP A 577 13.50 -11.76 2.58
CA ASP A 577 12.85 -10.73 3.39
C ASP A 577 13.43 -10.62 4.83
N THR A 578 12.67 -10.16 5.83
CA THR A 578 13.04 -10.04 7.25
C THR A 578 13.05 -11.37 8.02
N GLY A 579 12.67 -12.47 7.35
CA GLY A 579 12.46 -13.79 7.94
C GLY A 579 10.99 -14.20 7.88
N VAL A 580 10.66 -15.42 8.33
CA VAL A 580 9.27 -15.91 8.38
C VAL A 580 9.02 -16.64 9.70
N ASN A 581 7.97 -16.24 10.43
CA ASN A 581 7.46 -16.99 11.57
C ASN A 581 6.36 -17.96 11.11
N SER A 582 6.53 -19.25 11.44
CA SER A 582 5.64 -20.32 10.96
C SER A 582 4.32 -20.42 11.72
N SER A 583 4.30 -20.07 13.00
CA SER A 583 3.13 -20.23 13.87
C SER A 583 1.86 -19.56 13.33
N PRO A 584 1.89 -18.32 12.80
CA PRO A 584 0.67 -17.66 12.31
C PRO A 584 0.17 -18.20 10.96
N LEU A 585 1.00 -18.94 10.20
CA LEU A 585 0.69 -19.33 8.83
C LEU A 585 -0.06 -20.67 8.72
N GLY A 586 -0.31 -21.35 9.83
CA GLY A 586 -0.86 -22.71 9.84
C GLY A 586 0.08 -23.76 9.24
N ARG A 587 1.36 -23.43 9.02
CA ARG A 587 2.35 -24.31 8.37
C ARG A 587 3.79 -23.99 8.77
N SER A 588 4.70 -24.95 8.59
CA SER A 588 6.15 -24.74 8.74
C SER A 588 6.81 -24.32 7.43
N VAL A 589 7.91 -23.57 7.52
CA VAL A 589 8.81 -23.35 6.37
C VAL A 589 9.70 -24.57 6.18
N SER A 590 10.00 -24.93 4.93
CA SER A 590 10.76 -26.14 4.57
C SER A 590 12.27 -25.97 4.72
N ALA A 591 12.78 -24.73 4.63
CA ALA A 591 14.18 -24.39 4.88
C ALA A 591 14.33 -22.94 5.38
N ARG A 592 15.48 -22.66 6.01
CA ARG A 592 15.85 -21.32 6.52
C ARG A 592 17.29 -20.99 6.15
N PHE A 593 17.51 -19.74 5.76
CA PHE A 593 18.82 -19.11 5.63
C PHE A 593 18.79 -17.73 6.26
N ASN A 594 19.89 -17.30 6.87
CA ASN A 594 20.00 -16.03 7.55
C ASN A 594 21.32 -15.34 7.17
N ALA A 595 21.23 -14.29 6.37
CA ALA A 595 22.33 -13.41 6.00
C ALA A 595 22.44 -12.19 6.94
N ALA A 596 21.38 -11.86 7.68
CA ALA A 596 21.31 -10.71 8.57
C ALA A 596 21.75 -11.05 10.01
N PRO A 597 22.23 -10.08 10.81
CA PRO A 597 22.51 -10.30 12.23
C PRO A 597 21.23 -10.66 13.02
N GLY A 598 21.33 -11.58 13.98
CA GLY A 598 20.22 -11.94 14.87
C GLY A 598 19.74 -13.38 14.71
N SER A 599 18.55 -13.69 15.26
CA SER A 599 17.92 -15.02 15.16
C SER A 599 17.34 -15.29 13.77
N ASP A 600 17.04 -16.55 13.47
CA ASP A 600 16.44 -16.98 12.19
C ASP A 600 14.92 -16.73 12.13
N THR A 601 14.36 -16.10 13.16
CA THR A 601 12.94 -15.75 13.28
C THR A 601 12.70 -14.34 12.74
N ASP A 602 11.46 -14.07 12.33
CA ASP A 602 11.06 -12.76 11.87
C ASP A 602 10.75 -11.84 13.06
N ALA A 603 11.72 -11.03 13.46
CA ALA A 603 11.52 -10.03 14.51
C ALA A 603 10.87 -8.74 13.98
N HIS A 604 10.89 -8.50 12.66
CA HIS A 604 10.25 -7.32 12.07
C HIS A 604 8.76 -7.56 11.85
N GLY A 605 8.40 -8.66 11.20
CA GLY A 605 7.01 -9.03 10.88
C GLY A 605 6.66 -8.92 9.40
N HIS A 606 7.52 -8.31 8.57
CA HIS A 606 7.22 -8.04 7.17
C HIS A 606 7.25 -9.33 6.33
N GLY A 607 8.31 -10.12 6.46
CA GLY A 607 8.40 -11.38 5.74
C GLY A 607 7.34 -12.40 6.17
N THR A 608 6.89 -12.38 7.43
CA THR A 608 5.75 -13.21 7.88
C THR A 608 4.45 -12.79 7.20
N PHE A 609 4.18 -11.48 7.08
CA PHE A 609 3.04 -10.96 6.34
C PHE A 609 3.08 -11.42 4.88
N MET A 610 4.21 -11.20 4.20
CA MET A 610 4.38 -11.59 2.79
C MET A 610 4.22 -13.10 2.58
N ALA A 611 4.82 -13.91 3.47
CA ALA A 611 4.68 -15.36 3.44
C ALA A 611 3.21 -15.81 3.61
N GLY A 612 2.44 -15.09 4.42
CA GLY A 612 1.01 -15.33 4.58
C GLY A 612 0.22 -15.06 3.31
N VAL A 613 0.46 -13.91 2.67
CA VAL A 613 -0.18 -13.56 1.38
C VAL A 613 0.16 -14.60 0.32
N VAL A 614 1.43 -15.00 0.21
CA VAL A 614 1.86 -16.02 -0.76
C VAL A 614 1.16 -17.36 -0.53
N GLY A 615 1.14 -17.89 0.69
CA GLY A 615 0.79 -19.30 0.88
C GLY A 615 0.47 -19.71 2.31
N SER A 616 -0.22 -18.86 3.06
CA SER A 616 -0.82 -19.25 4.35
C SER A 616 -1.73 -20.46 4.18
N HIS A 617 -1.59 -21.45 5.05
CA HIS A 617 -2.53 -22.56 5.19
C HIS A 617 -3.68 -22.23 6.14
N ALA A 618 -3.66 -21.06 6.76
CA ALA A 618 -4.75 -20.61 7.61
C ALA A 618 -6.03 -20.43 6.77
N ARG A 619 -7.16 -20.62 7.44
CA ARG A 619 -8.48 -20.47 6.86
C ARG A 619 -9.23 -19.35 7.57
N ASP A 620 -10.06 -18.64 6.83
CA ASP A 620 -10.93 -17.62 7.37
C ASP A 620 -12.14 -18.23 8.13
N GLY A 621 -13.10 -17.39 8.52
CA GLY A 621 -14.33 -17.84 9.19
C GLY A 621 -15.28 -18.65 8.29
N SER A 622 -15.12 -18.61 6.96
CA SER A 622 -15.90 -19.39 6.01
C SER A 622 -15.28 -20.77 5.73
N GLY A 623 -14.02 -20.95 6.14
CA GLY A 623 -13.25 -22.17 5.92
C GLY A 623 -12.41 -22.11 4.64
N ASP A 624 -12.35 -20.97 3.96
CA ASP A 624 -11.56 -20.76 2.76
C ASP A 624 -10.14 -20.34 3.11
N PHE A 625 -9.18 -20.69 2.23
CA PHE A 625 -7.79 -20.33 2.47
C PHE A 625 -7.61 -18.83 2.34
N ILE A 626 -6.78 -18.24 3.19
CA ILE A 626 -6.46 -16.81 3.11
C ILE A 626 -5.19 -16.52 2.31
N GLY A 627 -4.41 -17.54 1.93
CA GLY A 627 -3.21 -17.39 1.11
C GLY A 627 -3.49 -17.68 -0.36
N VAL A 628 -2.75 -17.05 -1.28
CA VAL A 628 -2.95 -17.26 -2.73
C VAL A 628 -2.62 -18.69 -3.17
N ALA A 629 -1.49 -19.23 -2.73
CA ALA A 629 -1.00 -20.56 -3.08
C ALA A 629 -0.78 -21.39 -1.80
N PRO A 630 -1.87 -21.82 -1.13
CA PRO A 630 -1.77 -22.49 0.16
C PRO A 630 -1.01 -23.82 0.04
N GLY A 631 -1.05 -24.53 -1.08
CA GLY A 631 -0.29 -25.77 -1.31
C GLY A 631 1.22 -25.60 -1.53
N ALA A 632 1.72 -24.40 -1.87
CA ALA A 632 3.13 -24.17 -2.21
C ALA A 632 4.05 -24.20 -0.98
N ASP A 633 5.19 -24.88 -1.02
CA ASP A 633 6.17 -24.86 0.08
C ASP A 633 6.85 -23.49 0.23
N LEU A 634 7.16 -23.09 1.47
CA LEU A 634 7.78 -21.80 1.76
C LEU A 634 9.19 -21.97 2.32
N VAL A 635 10.16 -21.23 1.76
CA VAL A 635 11.54 -21.14 2.26
C VAL A 635 11.80 -19.73 2.77
N SER A 636 12.36 -19.61 3.97
CA SER A 636 12.67 -18.32 4.58
C SER A 636 14.14 -17.95 4.33
N VAL A 637 14.39 -16.87 3.59
CA VAL A 637 15.71 -16.34 3.31
C VAL A 637 15.81 -14.96 3.93
N ARG A 638 16.27 -14.89 5.18
CA ARG A 638 16.36 -13.64 5.94
C ARG A 638 17.57 -12.82 5.50
N VAL A 639 17.33 -11.65 4.93
CA VAL A 639 18.34 -10.70 4.43
C VAL A 639 18.17 -9.29 4.99
N LEU A 640 17.05 -9.03 5.69
CA LEU A 640 16.76 -7.78 6.39
C LEU A 640 16.75 -8.02 7.91
N ASP A 641 17.18 -7.01 8.66
CA ASP A 641 17.24 -7.01 10.12
C ASP A 641 15.87 -6.74 10.78
N SER A 642 15.87 -6.60 12.11
CA SER A 642 14.68 -6.34 12.91
C SER A 642 14.02 -4.98 12.62
N GLU A 643 14.72 -4.07 11.95
CA GLU A 643 14.30 -2.74 11.55
C GLU A 643 13.91 -2.69 10.07
N GLY A 644 13.85 -3.85 9.40
CA GLY A 644 13.47 -3.95 8.00
C GLY A 644 14.55 -3.47 7.04
N LYS A 645 15.82 -3.44 7.47
CA LYS A 645 16.95 -2.92 6.71
C LYS A 645 18.00 -3.99 6.44
N GLY A 646 18.67 -3.89 5.30
CA GLY A 646 19.79 -4.74 4.93
C GLY A 646 20.71 -4.02 3.97
N THR A 647 21.75 -4.71 3.52
CA THR A 647 22.66 -4.21 2.49
C THR A 647 22.52 -5.01 1.21
N VAL A 648 22.83 -4.42 0.05
CA VAL A 648 22.83 -5.15 -1.22
C VAL A 648 23.63 -6.47 -1.11
N SER A 649 24.73 -6.47 -0.36
CA SER A 649 25.53 -7.68 -0.14
C SER A 649 24.82 -8.75 0.71
N ASP A 650 23.94 -8.39 1.66
CA ASP A 650 23.08 -9.34 2.39
C ASP A 650 22.06 -9.98 1.45
N ILE A 651 21.39 -9.18 0.61
CA ILE A 651 20.41 -9.68 -0.36
C ILE A 651 21.10 -10.61 -1.37
N VAL A 652 22.23 -10.19 -1.96
CA VAL A 652 22.96 -11.02 -2.93
C VAL A 652 23.46 -12.31 -2.30
N ALA A 653 23.86 -12.31 -1.01
CA ALA A 653 24.22 -13.54 -0.30
C ALA A 653 23.00 -14.47 -0.09
N GLY A 654 21.81 -13.91 0.15
CA GLY A 654 20.56 -14.68 0.17
C GLY A 654 20.24 -15.31 -1.18
N LEU A 655 20.36 -14.55 -2.27
CA LEU A 655 20.13 -15.06 -3.64
C LEU A 655 21.18 -16.11 -4.04
N ASP A 656 22.43 -15.95 -3.61
CA ASP A 656 23.49 -16.95 -3.78
C ASP A 656 23.17 -18.26 -3.06
N TRP A 657 22.60 -18.19 -1.85
CA TRP A 657 22.12 -19.38 -1.14
C TRP A 657 20.95 -20.05 -1.89
N VAL A 658 19.99 -19.26 -2.39
CA VAL A 658 18.88 -19.79 -3.21
C VAL A 658 19.44 -20.51 -4.44
N MET A 659 20.35 -19.88 -5.20
CA MET A 659 21.00 -20.49 -6.36
C MET A 659 21.66 -21.83 -6.00
N GLN A 660 22.29 -21.94 -4.84
CA GLN A 660 22.96 -23.18 -4.42
C GLN A 660 22.01 -24.28 -3.93
N HIS A 661 20.78 -23.94 -3.50
CA HIS A 661 19.87 -24.87 -2.85
C HIS A 661 18.52 -25.05 -3.57
N HIS A 662 18.30 -24.35 -4.69
CA HIS A 662 17.01 -24.38 -5.40
C HIS A 662 16.62 -25.79 -5.85
N GLU A 663 17.56 -26.59 -6.38
CA GLU A 663 17.27 -27.98 -6.77
C GLU A 663 16.89 -28.85 -5.56
N ALA A 664 17.57 -28.67 -4.43
CA ALA A 664 17.37 -29.48 -3.23
C ALA A 664 16.02 -29.19 -2.54
N HIS A 665 15.52 -27.96 -2.66
CA HIS A 665 14.25 -27.51 -2.08
C HIS A 665 13.16 -27.28 -3.11
N ASN A 666 13.39 -27.62 -4.39
CA ASN A 666 12.49 -27.34 -5.51
C ASN A 666 12.01 -25.87 -5.56
N ILE A 667 12.91 -24.93 -5.27
CA ILE A 667 12.62 -23.48 -5.32
C ILE A 667 12.42 -23.11 -6.78
N ARG A 668 11.20 -22.71 -7.13
CA ARG A 668 10.83 -22.29 -8.48
C ARG A 668 10.46 -20.81 -8.57
N VAL A 669 10.14 -20.20 -7.43
CA VAL A 669 9.73 -18.79 -7.34
C VAL A 669 10.52 -18.09 -6.23
N VAL A 670 10.99 -16.88 -6.50
CA VAL A 670 11.62 -15.99 -5.51
C VAL A 670 10.80 -14.71 -5.43
N ASN A 671 10.34 -14.38 -4.22
CA ASN A 671 9.66 -13.13 -3.92
C ASN A 671 10.63 -12.15 -3.24
N LEU A 672 10.76 -10.96 -3.82
CA LEU A 672 11.58 -9.85 -3.30
C LEU A 672 10.69 -8.63 -3.05
N SER A 673 10.12 -8.56 -1.86
CA SER A 673 9.29 -7.44 -1.37
C SER A 673 10.16 -6.36 -0.69
N LEU A 674 11.15 -5.85 -1.42
CA LEU A 674 12.14 -4.89 -0.93
C LEU A 674 12.55 -3.90 -2.01
N SER A 675 13.11 -2.75 -1.60
CA SER A 675 13.66 -1.75 -2.53
C SER A 675 15.07 -1.33 -2.14
N GLY A 676 15.91 -1.27 -3.16
CA GLY A 676 17.20 -0.60 -3.15
C GLY A 676 17.21 0.62 -4.07
N PRO A 677 18.12 1.57 -3.83
CA PRO A 677 18.27 2.74 -4.70
C PRO A 677 18.79 2.34 -6.10
N VAL A 678 18.30 3.02 -7.13
CA VAL A 678 18.85 2.93 -8.49
C VAL A 678 20.13 3.78 -8.56
N THR A 679 21.29 3.15 -8.31
CA THR A 679 22.58 3.85 -8.22
C THR A 679 23.34 3.93 -9.56
N GLY A 680 23.03 3.03 -10.49
CA GLY A 680 23.69 2.89 -11.78
C GLY A 680 22.83 2.07 -12.75
N PRO A 681 23.35 1.77 -13.95
CA PRO A 681 22.60 0.99 -14.93
C PRO A 681 22.36 -0.45 -14.43
N TYR A 682 21.18 -1.00 -14.70
CA TYR A 682 20.81 -2.32 -14.20
C TYR A 682 21.84 -3.43 -14.53
N TRP A 683 22.42 -3.45 -15.74
CA TRP A 683 23.39 -4.48 -16.16
C TRP A 683 24.73 -4.42 -15.41
N GLU A 684 25.02 -3.39 -14.62
CA GLU A 684 26.20 -3.29 -13.73
C GLU A 684 25.81 -3.39 -12.25
N ASN A 685 24.52 -3.33 -11.92
CA ASN A 685 24.05 -3.40 -10.55
C ASN A 685 24.18 -4.86 -10.04
N PRO A 686 24.85 -5.08 -8.88
CA PRO A 686 25.08 -6.44 -8.37
C PRO A 686 23.79 -7.16 -7.94
N LEU A 687 22.75 -6.43 -7.51
CA LEU A 687 21.46 -7.05 -7.18
C LEU A 687 20.74 -7.49 -8.47
N ASN A 688 20.71 -6.64 -9.50
CA ASN A 688 20.10 -6.97 -10.79
C ASN A 688 20.78 -8.18 -11.46
N GLN A 689 22.12 -8.21 -11.50
CA GLN A 689 22.84 -9.39 -12.01
C GLN A 689 22.56 -10.67 -11.20
N ALA A 690 22.31 -10.56 -9.90
CA ALA A 690 22.00 -11.72 -9.07
C ALA A 690 20.59 -12.28 -9.37
N VAL A 691 19.59 -11.41 -9.58
CA VAL A 691 18.24 -11.86 -9.98
C VAL A 691 18.21 -12.39 -11.41
N GLU A 692 18.98 -11.79 -12.32
CA GLU A 692 19.19 -12.30 -13.68
C GLU A 692 19.81 -13.71 -13.69
N ALA A 693 20.76 -13.98 -12.78
CA ALA A 693 21.35 -15.32 -12.66
C ALA A 693 20.30 -16.37 -12.22
N LEU A 694 19.41 -16.02 -11.29
CA LEU A 694 18.31 -16.91 -10.90
C LEU A 694 17.32 -17.12 -12.05
N TRP A 695 17.01 -16.07 -12.80
CA TRP A 695 16.17 -16.14 -14.00
C TRP A 695 16.75 -17.11 -15.04
N ASP A 696 18.06 -17.02 -15.32
CA ASP A 696 18.78 -17.91 -16.23
C ASP A 696 18.80 -19.37 -15.73
N ALA A 697 18.75 -19.58 -14.42
CA ALA A 697 18.63 -20.91 -13.80
C ALA A 697 17.20 -21.49 -13.84
N GLY A 698 16.24 -20.79 -14.45
CA GLY A 698 14.85 -21.25 -14.57
C GLY A 698 13.97 -20.97 -13.34
N ILE A 699 14.42 -20.09 -12.45
CA ILE A 699 13.68 -19.65 -11.26
C ILE A 699 12.95 -18.34 -11.60
N VAL A 700 11.64 -18.30 -11.38
CA VAL A 700 10.85 -17.09 -11.60
C VAL A 700 11.13 -16.09 -10.48
N VAL A 701 11.52 -14.87 -10.83
CA VAL A 701 11.77 -13.79 -9.84
C VAL A 701 10.68 -12.74 -9.95
N VAL A 702 9.97 -12.53 -8.84
CA VAL A 702 8.89 -11.54 -8.69
C VAL A 702 9.33 -10.48 -7.68
N VAL A 703 9.23 -9.22 -8.07
CA VAL A 703 9.80 -8.09 -7.32
C VAL A 703 8.78 -6.96 -7.19
N ALA A 704 8.78 -6.29 -6.04
CA ALA A 704 7.99 -5.08 -5.84
C ALA A 704 8.51 -3.92 -6.72
N GLY A 705 7.62 -3.13 -7.31
CA GLY A 705 8.00 -1.94 -8.07
C GLY A 705 8.65 -0.84 -7.21
N GLY A 706 8.22 -0.73 -5.95
CA GLY A 706 8.61 0.33 -5.02
C GLY A 706 7.42 1.22 -4.64
N ASN A 707 7.59 1.96 -3.53
CA ASN A 707 6.52 2.81 -2.98
C ASN A 707 6.82 4.33 -3.10
N THR A 708 7.65 4.70 -4.08
CA THR A 708 8.08 6.08 -4.32
C THR A 708 7.36 6.73 -5.50
N GLY A 709 6.21 6.16 -5.90
CA GLY A 709 5.34 6.69 -6.94
C GLY A 709 4.68 8.01 -6.56
N PRO A 710 3.80 8.54 -7.44
CA PRO A 710 3.42 7.98 -8.75
C PRO A 710 4.32 8.51 -9.88
N LYS A 711 5.38 9.26 -9.53
CA LYS A 711 6.26 9.94 -10.48
C LYS A 711 6.93 8.96 -11.44
N ALA A 712 7.07 9.37 -12.69
CA ALA A 712 7.82 8.60 -13.68
C ALA A 712 9.28 8.40 -13.24
N GLY A 713 9.83 7.21 -13.45
CA GLY A 713 11.18 6.88 -13.02
C GLY A 713 11.32 6.54 -11.53
N SER A 714 10.21 6.22 -10.86
CA SER A 714 10.19 5.85 -9.44
C SER A 714 10.34 4.34 -9.21
N ILE A 715 10.44 3.52 -10.25
CA ILE A 715 10.74 2.09 -10.15
C ILE A 715 12.12 1.89 -9.53
N THR A 716 12.16 1.11 -8.45
CA THR A 716 13.37 0.87 -7.65
C THR A 716 14.14 -0.38 -8.09
N THR A 717 15.32 -0.62 -7.53
CA THR A 717 16.07 -1.86 -7.75
C THR A 717 15.57 -2.94 -6.78
N PRO A 718 15.31 -4.20 -7.20
CA PRO A 718 15.56 -4.77 -8.53
C PRO A 718 14.42 -4.65 -9.56
N GLY A 719 13.34 -3.95 -9.25
CA GLY A 719 12.21 -3.72 -10.18
C GLY A 719 12.58 -3.07 -11.51
N ASN A 720 13.72 -2.39 -11.59
CA ASN A 720 14.22 -1.75 -12.81
C ASN A 720 14.86 -2.73 -13.81
N ASP A 721 15.09 -3.99 -13.42
CA ASP A 721 15.61 -5.03 -14.31
C ASP A 721 14.53 -5.50 -15.33
N PRO A 722 14.86 -5.60 -16.63
CA PRO A 722 13.87 -5.95 -17.64
C PRO A 722 13.45 -7.43 -17.61
N PHE A 723 14.27 -8.34 -17.09
CA PHE A 723 13.97 -9.77 -17.11
C PHE A 723 12.88 -10.13 -16.10
N VAL A 724 13.06 -9.68 -14.86
CA VAL A 724 12.20 -10.03 -13.72
C VAL A 724 10.76 -9.53 -13.89
N ILE A 725 9.83 -10.09 -13.12
CA ILE A 725 8.44 -9.64 -13.05
C ILE A 725 8.34 -8.56 -11.99
N THR A 726 8.16 -7.31 -12.42
CA THR A 726 7.99 -6.15 -11.53
C THR A 726 6.51 -5.85 -11.36
N VAL A 727 6.05 -5.78 -10.11
CA VAL A 727 4.63 -5.66 -9.79
C VAL A 727 4.33 -4.31 -9.15
N GLY A 728 3.37 -3.58 -9.73
CA GLY A 728 2.77 -2.40 -9.11
C GLY A 728 1.53 -2.77 -8.29
N ALA A 729 1.08 -1.87 -7.42
CA ALA A 729 -0.12 -2.07 -6.61
C ALA A 729 -1.34 -1.40 -7.27
N PHE A 730 -2.50 -2.03 -7.13
CA PHE A 730 -3.80 -1.36 -7.21
C PHE A 730 -4.60 -1.60 -5.91
N THR A 731 -5.68 -0.84 -5.74
CA THR A 731 -6.66 -1.03 -4.67
C THR A 731 -8.02 -1.32 -5.28
N ASP A 732 -8.76 -2.21 -4.63
CA ASP A 732 -10.17 -2.49 -4.90
C ASP A 732 -11.09 -1.44 -4.26
N ASN A 733 -10.53 -0.43 -3.59
CA ASN A 733 -11.25 0.59 -2.84
C ASN A 733 -12.20 0.04 -1.76
N TYR A 734 -11.89 -1.13 -1.18
CA TYR A 734 -12.76 -1.87 -0.24
C TYR A 734 -14.06 -2.39 -0.89
N THR A 735 -14.12 -2.46 -2.20
CA THR A 735 -15.28 -2.86 -3.00
C THR A 735 -14.89 -3.99 -3.95
N PRO A 736 -14.59 -5.20 -3.45
CA PRO A 736 -14.08 -6.31 -4.27
C PRO A 736 -15.03 -6.73 -5.41
N ALA A 737 -16.33 -6.47 -5.26
CA ALA A 737 -17.36 -6.75 -6.26
C ALA A 737 -17.57 -5.64 -7.31
N ASP A 738 -16.99 -4.44 -7.13
CA ASP A 738 -17.12 -3.31 -8.04
C ASP A 738 -15.76 -2.88 -8.61
N PRO A 739 -15.35 -3.41 -9.77
CA PRO A 739 -14.06 -3.03 -10.38
C PRO A 739 -14.07 -1.61 -10.99
N THR A 740 -15.16 -0.85 -10.91
CA THR A 740 -15.28 0.46 -11.57
C THR A 740 -14.70 1.61 -10.76
N ASP A 741 -14.47 1.42 -9.47
CA ASP A 741 -13.80 2.39 -8.58
C ASP A 741 -12.38 1.97 -8.15
N ASP A 742 -11.90 0.83 -8.63
CA ASP A 742 -10.49 0.42 -8.55
C ASP A 742 -9.55 1.51 -9.06
N TYR A 743 -8.46 1.76 -8.34
CA TYR A 743 -7.45 2.71 -8.77
C TYR A 743 -6.03 2.26 -8.39
N ILE A 744 -5.03 2.88 -9.03
CA ILE A 744 -3.62 2.71 -8.68
C ILE A 744 -3.27 3.69 -7.55
N PRO A 745 -2.91 3.24 -6.34
CA PRO A 745 -2.51 4.13 -5.26
C PRO A 745 -1.26 4.93 -5.62
N ASP A 746 -1.20 6.18 -5.16
CA ASP A 746 -0.08 7.09 -5.45
C ASP A 746 1.28 6.54 -5.04
N PHE A 747 1.36 5.70 -4.01
CA PHE A 747 2.65 5.10 -3.64
C PHE A 747 3.20 4.18 -4.73
N SER A 748 2.36 3.57 -5.57
CA SER A 748 2.76 2.59 -6.57
C SER A 748 3.76 3.18 -7.57
N ALA A 749 4.99 2.67 -7.57
CA ALA A 749 6.03 3.17 -8.44
C ALA A 749 5.70 3.01 -9.92
N ALA A 750 6.09 4.02 -10.71
CA ALA A 750 5.84 4.13 -12.13
C ALA A 750 7.13 4.24 -12.94
N GLY A 751 7.15 3.59 -14.09
CA GLY A 751 8.22 3.70 -15.07
C GLY A 751 8.22 5.04 -15.82
N PRO A 752 9.02 5.17 -16.89
CA PRO A 752 9.97 4.16 -17.37
C PRO A 752 11.12 3.96 -16.39
N THR A 753 11.88 2.87 -16.55
CA THR A 753 13.13 2.69 -15.79
C THR A 753 14.21 3.66 -16.27
N GLU A 754 15.34 3.74 -15.55
CA GLU A 754 16.49 4.56 -15.95
C GLU A 754 17.09 4.15 -17.30
N ALA A 755 16.86 2.90 -17.71
CA ALA A 755 17.27 2.34 -18.99
C ALA A 755 16.16 2.42 -20.06
N GLY A 756 15.02 3.06 -19.77
CA GLY A 756 13.94 3.30 -20.73
C GLY A 756 13.02 2.11 -20.97
N PHE A 757 12.94 1.16 -20.04
CA PHE A 757 11.97 0.05 -20.11
C PHE A 757 10.62 0.47 -19.53
N ILE A 758 9.55 -0.13 -20.07
CA ILE A 758 8.21 -0.03 -19.49
C ILE A 758 8.16 -0.93 -18.25
N LYS A 759 7.82 -0.33 -17.10
CA LYS A 759 7.60 -0.98 -15.82
C LYS A 759 6.50 -0.20 -15.07
N PRO A 760 5.71 -0.82 -14.16
CA PRO A 760 5.73 -2.26 -13.83
C PRO A 760 5.28 -3.14 -15.01
N ASP A 761 5.47 -4.45 -14.91
CA ASP A 761 4.99 -5.38 -15.95
C ASP A 761 3.48 -5.62 -15.81
N VAL A 762 3.00 -5.75 -14.57
CA VAL A 762 1.59 -5.98 -14.20
C VAL A 762 1.27 -5.29 -12.86
N LEU A 763 -0.02 -5.15 -12.55
CA LEU A 763 -0.53 -4.73 -11.24
C LEU A 763 -1.14 -5.91 -10.48
N ALA A 764 -1.10 -5.88 -9.16
CA ALA A 764 -1.85 -6.80 -8.29
C ALA A 764 -2.41 -6.06 -7.07
N PRO A 765 -3.40 -6.63 -6.35
CA PRO A 765 -3.90 -6.03 -5.12
C PRO A 765 -2.75 -5.76 -4.15
N GLY A 766 -2.64 -4.52 -3.70
CA GLY A 766 -1.53 -4.09 -2.87
C GLY A 766 -1.88 -2.98 -1.91
N ALA A 767 -3.16 -2.62 -1.77
CA ALA A 767 -3.62 -1.77 -0.68
C ALA A 767 -4.59 -2.58 0.18
N HIS A 768 -4.70 -2.25 1.46
CA HIS A 768 -5.77 -2.71 2.34
C HIS A 768 -5.84 -4.21 2.64
N VAL A 769 -4.89 -4.99 2.14
CA VAL A 769 -4.79 -6.44 2.38
C VAL A 769 -4.59 -6.77 3.85
N LEU A 770 -5.29 -7.81 4.29
CA LEU A 770 -5.25 -8.34 5.65
C LEU A 770 -4.45 -9.64 5.73
N MET A 771 -3.44 -9.67 6.59
CA MET A 771 -2.65 -10.90 6.81
C MET A 771 -2.01 -10.95 8.19
N TYR A 772 -1.59 -12.15 8.61
CA TYR A 772 -0.95 -12.35 9.91
C TYR A 772 0.44 -11.71 9.98
N VAL A 773 0.68 -11.05 11.11
CA VAL A 773 2.01 -10.64 11.56
C VAL A 773 2.34 -11.41 12.83
N ALA A 774 3.63 -11.62 13.12
CA ALA A 774 4.00 -12.19 14.40
C ALA A 774 3.63 -11.21 15.54
N PRO A 775 2.88 -11.64 16.58
CA PRO A 775 2.33 -10.72 17.59
C PRO A 775 3.37 -9.92 18.38
N ASP A 776 4.58 -10.46 18.50
CA ASP A 776 5.72 -9.89 19.22
C ASP A 776 6.71 -9.18 18.28
N SER A 777 6.35 -8.99 17.01
CA SER A 777 7.22 -8.33 16.05
C SER A 777 7.28 -6.81 16.26
N ASN A 778 8.36 -6.19 15.79
CA ASN A 778 8.52 -4.74 15.81
C ASN A 778 7.40 -4.04 15.03
N TRP A 779 6.93 -4.63 13.92
CA TRP A 779 5.77 -4.12 13.19
C TRP A 779 4.51 -4.16 14.06
N ALA A 780 4.16 -5.31 14.64
CA ALA A 780 2.97 -5.44 15.48
C ALA A 780 2.99 -4.45 16.66
N THR A 781 4.18 -4.25 17.25
CA THR A 781 4.42 -3.32 18.35
C THR A 781 4.33 -1.86 17.92
N ALA A 782 4.91 -1.51 16.77
CA ALA A 782 4.93 -0.14 16.27
C ALA A 782 3.58 0.31 15.68
N TYR A 783 2.77 -0.62 15.19
CA TYR A 783 1.53 -0.32 14.46
C TYR A 783 0.31 -1.11 14.98
N PRO A 784 0.00 -1.08 16.29
CA PRO A 784 -1.13 -1.82 16.85
C PRO A 784 -2.48 -1.35 16.28
N SER A 785 -2.58 -0.11 15.82
CA SER A 785 -3.79 0.45 15.17
C SER A 785 -4.11 -0.18 13.80
N LEU A 786 -3.15 -0.87 13.19
CA LEU A 786 -3.36 -1.61 11.94
C LEU A 786 -3.91 -3.02 12.19
N GLN A 787 -3.95 -3.48 13.43
CA GLN A 787 -4.56 -4.75 13.77
C GLN A 787 -6.07 -4.70 13.49
N ARG A 788 -6.62 -5.79 12.93
CA ARG A 788 -8.06 -5.98 12.76
C ARG A 788 -8.49 -7.22 13.53
N GLY A 789 -9.41 -7.03 14.47
CA GLY A 789 -9.84 -8.06 15.41
C GLY A 789 -8.76 -8.51 16.39
N SER A 790 -9.06 -9.55 17.17
CA SER A 790 -8.20 -10.07 18.24
C SER A 790 -7.21 -11.15 17.80
N ASN A 791 -7.20 -11.52 16.51
CA ASN A 791 -6.53 -12.73 16.01
C ASN A 791 -5.11 -12.52 15.45
N GLY A 792 -4.51 -11.33 15.58
CA GLY A 792 -3.17 -11.04 15.04
C GLY A 792 -3.13 -10.81 13.52
N LEU A 793 -4.28 -10.50 12.91
CA LEU A 793 -4.36 -10.00 11.53
C LEU A 793 -4.08 -8.50 11.52
N TYR A 794 -3.25 -8.06 10.57
CA TYR A 794 -2.92 -6.67 10.35
C TYR A 794 -3.27 -6.27 8.93
N GLN A 795 -3.70 -5.02 8.76
CA GLN A 795 -3.93 -4.43 7.45
C GLN A 795 -2.64 -3.76 6.96
N SER A 796 -2.27 -3.97 5.70
CA SER A 796 -1.09 -3.32 5.10
C SER A 796 -1.29 -2.96 3.64
N SER A 797 -0.57 -1.92 3.21
CA SER A 797 -0.51 -1.47 1.82
C SER A 797 0.95 -1.36 1.36
N GLY A 798 1.22 -1.69 0.11
CA GLY A 798 2.52 -1.54 -0.55
C GLY A 798 2.66 -2.44 -1.77
N THR A 799 3.56 -2.08 -2.69
CA THR A 799 3.95 -2.96 -3.80
C THR A 799 4.60 -4.27 -3.33
N SER A 800 5.07 -4.32 -2.08
CA SER A 800 5.45 -5.56 -1.38
C SER A 800 4.33 -6.60 -1.37
N VAL A 801 3.10 -6.17 -1.08
CA VAL A 801 1.92 -7.03 -1.01
C VAL A 801 1.54 -7.52 -2.41
N ALA A 802 1.52 -6.62 -3.39
CA ALA A 802 1.23 -6.95 -4.79
C ALA A 802 2.22 -7.99 -5.36
N ALA A 803 3.51 -7.87 -5.03
CA ALA A 803 4.53 -8.86 -5.39
C ALA A 803 4.28 -10.23 -4.73
N ALA A 804 3.83 -10.24 -3.47
CA ALA A 804 3.47 -11.47 -2.77
C ALA A 804 2.24 -12.15 -3.40
N VAL A 805 1.19 -11.38 -3.73
CA VAL A 805 0.01 -11.90 -4.45
C VAL A 805 0.43 -12.54 -5.78
N THR A 806 1.23 -11.82 -6.56
CA THR A 806 1.71 -12.31 -7.87
C THR A 806 2.61 -13.53 -7.73
N SER A 807 3.45 -13.61 -6.68
CA SER A 807 4.28 -14.79 -6.40
C SER A 807 3.44 -16.03 -6.11
N GLY A 808 2.34 -15.88 -5.39
CA GLY A 808 1.35 -16.94 -5.21
C GLY A 808 0.72 -17.36 -6.53
N ILE A 809 0.27 -16.43 -7.36
CA ILE A 809 -0.31 -16.73 -8.69
C ILE A 809 0.71 -17.48 -9.58
N VAL A 810 1.98 -17.08 -9.56
CA VAL A 810 3.05 -17.81 -10.26
C VAL A 810 3.19 -19.25 -9.75
N ALA A 811 3.05 -19.48 -8.44
CA ALA A 811 3.05 -20.83 -7.91
C ALA A 811 1.85 -21.65 -8.41
N LEU A 812 0.65 -21.06 -8.51
CA LEU A 812 -0.52 -21.71 -9.12
C LEU A 812 -0.28 -22.04 -10.60
N MET A 813 0.37 -21.15 -11.36
CA MET A 813 0.73 -21.41 -12.76
C MET A 813 1.70 -22.59 -12.91
N LEU A 814 2.64 -22.74 -11.97
CA LEU A 814 3.64 -23.79 -11.98
C LEU A 814 3.15 -25.11 -11.40
N ASP A 815 2.10 -25.10 -10.58
CA ASP A 815 1.35 -26.28 -10.15
C ASP A 815 0.62 -26.88 -11.37
N GLU A 816 -0.17 -26.06 -12.07
CA GLU A 816 -0.90 -26.50 -13.28
C GLU A 816 0.04 -26.88 -14.43
N ASN A 817 1.12 -26.12 -14.63
CA ASN A 817 2.11 -26.41 -15.67
C ASN A 817 3.56 -26.24 -15.18
N PRO A 818 4.16 -27.31 -14.61
CA PRO A 818 5.50 -27.29 -14.06
C PRO A 818 6.62 -27.00 -15.08
N ALA A 819 6.33 -27.16 -16.38
CA ALA A 819 7.30 -27.01 -17.47
C ALA A 819 7.48 -25.55 -17.93
N LEU A 820 6.66 -24.62 -17.46
CA LEU A 820 6.78 -23.21 -17.83
C LEU A 820 8.15 -22.65 -17.43
N THR A 821 8.79 -21.99 -18.38
CA THR A 821 10.01 -21.20 -18.16
C THR A 821 9.65 -19.83 -17.58
N PRO A 822 10.59 -19.12 -16.94
CA PRO A 822 10.34 -17.76 -16.44
C PRO A 822 9.83 -16.79 -17.51
N ASN A 823 10.34 -16.87 -18.74
CA ASN A 823 9.87 -16.04 -19.85
C ASN A 823 8.43 -16.34 -20.28
N GLU A 824 8.03 -17.62 -20.27
CA GLU A 824 6.64 -18.01 -20.56
C GLU A 824 5.71 -17.58 -19.43
N VAL A 825 6.13 -17.71 -18.17
CA VAL A 825 5.36 -17.22 -17.00
C VAL A 825 5.12 -15.72 -17.12
N LYS A 826 6.18 -14.93 -17.35
CA LYS A 826 6.05 -13.48 -17.53
C LYS A 826 5.15 -13.12 -18.71
N GLN A 827 5.28 -13.82 -19.84
CA GLN A 827 4.42 -13.61 -21.01
C GLN A 827 2.96 -13.90 -20.70
N ARG A 828 2.66 -15.00 -20.00
CA ARG A 828 1.28 -15.38 -19.64
C ARG A 828 0.65 -14.41 -18.65
N LEU A 829 1.40 -13.94 -17.66
CA LEU A 829 0.94 -12.90 -16.73
C LEU A 829 0.59 -11.62 -17.48
N MET A 830 1.49 -11.14 -18.35
CA MET A 830 1.26 -9.90 -19.10
C MET A 830 0.13 -10.04 -20.13
N ALA A 831 0.04 -11.17 -20.83
CA ALA A 831 -0.98 -11.39 -21.85
C ALA A 831 -2.36 -11.71 -21.27
N GLY A 832 -2.41 -12.25 -20.05
CA GLY A 832 -3.63 -12.55 -19.33
C GLY A 832 -4.14 -11.42 -18.43
N ALA A 833 -3.35 -10.36 -18.25
CA ALA A 833 -3.71 -9.20 -17.43
C ALA A 833 -4.86 -8.40 -18.04
N GLU A 834 -5.68 -7.82 -17.16
CA GLU A 834 -6.79 -6.96 -17.52
C GLU A 834 -6.34 -5.50 -17.54
N THR A 835 -6.22 -4.94 -18.74
CA THR A 835 -5.82 -3.54 -18.92
C THR A 835 -6.91 -2.59 -18.42
N ALA A 836 -6.53 -1.62 -17.60
CA ALA A 836 -7.42 -0.57 -17.13
C ALA A 836 -7.73 0.40 -18.28
N VAL A 837 -9.01 0.47 -18.65
CA VAL A 837 -9.52 1.28 -19.76
C VAL A 837 -10.76 2.08 -19.33
N ASN A 838 -10.87 3.30 -19.84
CA ASN A 838 -12.07 4.12 -19.71
C ASN A 838 -13.21 3.56 -20.60
N PRO A 839 -14.47 3.97 -20.38
CA PRO A 839 -15.63 3.51 -21.18
C PRO A 839 -15.53 3.76 -22.69
N ASP A 840 -14.71 4.71 -23.12
CA ASP A 840 -14.44 5.02 -24.53
C ASP A 840 -13.35 4.13 -25.17
N GLY A 841 -12.80 3.18 -24.40
CA GLY A 841 -11.76 2.25 -24.82
C GLY A 841 -10.33 2.80 -24.73
N THR A 842 -10.14 3.99 -24.16
CA THR A 842 -8.81 4.56 -23.91
C THR A 842 -8.20 3.98 -22.65
N LEU A 843 -6.87 3.98 -22.54
CA LEU A 843 -6.22 3.56 -21.30
C LEU A 843 -6.59 4.50 -20.15
N ALA A 844 -7.05 3.95 -19.02
CA ALA A 844 -7.31 4.72 -17.81
C ALA A 844 -6.00 5.26 -17.19
N TYR A 845 -4.93 4.47 -17.29
CA TYR A 845 -3.60 4.82 -16.80
C TYR A 845 -2.54 4.71 -17.91
N PRO A 846 -1.45 5.49 -17.87
CA PRO A 846 -0.30 5.27 -18.73
C PRO A 846 0.24 3.84 -18.56
N ILE A 847 0.79 3.26 -19.62
CA ILE A 847 1.45 1.93 -19.57
C ILE A 847 2.63 1.90 -18.58
N PHE A 848 3.19 3.05 -18.24
CA PHE A 848 4.23 3.21 -17.22
C PHE A 848 3.71 3.10 -15.78
N GLN A 849 2.40 3.17 -15.57
CA GLN A 849 1.76 2.98 -14.27
C GLN A 849 1.09 1.61 -14.21
N GLN A 850 0.26 1.28 -15.21
CA GLN A 850 -0.49 0.01 -15.18
C GLN A 850 0.25 -1.20 -15.77
N GLY A 851 1.37 -1.01 -16.48
CA GLY A 851 1.99 -2.10 -17.22
C GLY A 851 1.01 -2.72 -18.23
N ALA A 852 0.91 -4.04 -18.26
CA ALA A 852 -0.08 -4.75 -19.06
C ALA A 852 -1.51 -4.69 -18.48
N GLY A 853 -1.67 -4.28 -17.22
CA GLY A 853 -2.93 -4.28 -16.48
C GLY A 853 -2.87 -5.04 -15.16
N ARG A 854 -4.01 -5.18 -14.50
CA ARG A 854 -4.14 -5.97 -13.26
C ARG A 854 -4.12 -7.47 -13.57
N VAL A 855 -3.49 -8.26 -12.71
CA VAL A 855 -3.43 -9.71 -12.85
C VAL A 855 -4.81 -10.33 -12.68
N TRP A 856 -5.14 -11.27 -13.57
CA TRP A 856 -6.29 -12.16 -13.42
C TRP A 856 -5.79 -13.61 -13.49
N ALA A 857 -5.80 -14.28 -12.34
CA ALA A 857 -5.13 -15.57 -12.16
C ALA A 857 -5.69 -16.67 -13.10
N PRO A 858 -7.01 -16.80 -13.33
CA PRO A 858 -7.55 -17.77 -14.28
C PRO A 858 -6.98 -17.61 -15.70
N ASN A 859 -6.83 -16.38 -16.18
CA ASN A 859 -6.22 -16.14 -17.50
C ASN A 859 -4.75 -16.54 -17.50
N ALA A 860 -3.98 -16.18 -16.48
CA ALA A 860 -2.56 -16.51 -16.42
C ALA A 860 -2.32 -18.04 -16.34
N VAL A 861 -3.15 -18.77 -15.59
CA VAL A 861 -3.02 -20.21 -15.35
C VAL A 861 -3.55 -21.04 -16.52
N TRP A 862 -4.80 -20.84 -16.93
CA TRP A 862 -5.44 -21.65 -17.97
C TRP A 862 -5.28 -21.09 -19.38
N GLY A 863 -4.94 -19.81 -19.51
CA GLY A 863 -4.75 -19.16 -20.80
C GLY A 863 -3.60 -19.76 -21.58
N ASN A 864 -3.85 -20.00 -22.87
CA ASN A 864 -2.81 -20.47 -23.79
C ASN A 864 -2.26 -19.30 -24.60
N TYR A 865 -1.18 -18.70 -24.10
CA TYR A 865 -0.47 -17.60 -24.74
C TYR A 865 0.86 -18.11 -25.32
N PRO A 866 0.91 -18.49 -26.62
CA PRO A 866 2.16 -18.95 -27.23
C PRO A 866 3.19 -17.82 -27.29
N GLY A 867 4.44 -18.13 -26.95
CA GLY A 867 5.57 -17.20 -27.00
C GLY A 867 6.23 -16.99 -25.65
N GLU A 868 7.25 -16.14 -25.65
CA GLU A 868 8.12 -15.89 -24.50
C GLU A 868 8.35 -14.40 -24.34
N ALA A 869 8.41 -13.92 -23.09
CA ALA A 869 8.95 -12.61 -22.78
C ALA A 869 10.46 -12.58 -23.06
N ASN A 870 11.06 -11.39 -23.14
CA ASN A 870 12.51 -11.20 -23.27
C ASN A 870 13.17 -11.91 -24.47
N MET A 871 12.41 -12.23 -25.54
CA MET A 871 12.96 -12.90 -26.73
C MET A 871 14.14 -12.12 -27.33
N GLY A 872 15.26 -12.83 -27.51
CA GLY A 872 16.49 -12.25 -28.06
C GLY A 872 17.32 -11.45 -27.06
N MET A 873 16.92 -11.41 -25.78
CA MET A 873 17.72 -10.86 -24.69
C MET A 873 18.52 -11.98 -24.01
N THR A 874 19.64 -11.64 -23.41
CA THR A 874 20.51 -12.57 -22.67
C THR A 874 20.88 -11.94 -21.33
N PRO A 875 20.65 -12.63 -20.20
CA PRO A 875 21.07 -12.15 -18.88
C PRO A 875 22.52 -11.66 -18.85
N GLY A 876 22.76 -10.51 -18.22
CA GLY A 876 24.07 -9.87 -18.09
C GLY A 876 24.53 -9.05 -19.30
N GLU A 877 23.78 -9.03 -20.41
CA GLU A 877 24.06 -8.17 -21.57
C GLU A 877 23.28 -6.84 -21.47
N PRO A 878 23.87 -5.70 -21.88
CA PRO A 878 23.23 -4.40 -21.75
C PRO A 878 22.19 -4.17 -22.85
N TYR A 879 20.93 -4.03 -22.46
CA TYR A 879 19.83 -3.58 -23.33
C TYR A 879 19.28 -2.24 -22.87
N VAL A 880 18.80 -1.44 -23.83
CA VAL A 880 18.13 -0.16 -23.58
C VAL A 880 16.71 -0.29 -24.11
N GLY A 881 15.74 0.14 -23.31
CA GLY A 881 14.34 0.14 -23.72
C GLY A 881 14.05 1.22 -24.77
N ARG A 882 12.84 1.17 -25.33
CA ARG A 882 12.40 2.04 -26.43
C ARG A 882 11.79 3.36 -25.95
N VAL A 883 12.05 3.78 -24.71
CA VAL A 883 11.50 5.00 -24.14
C VAL A 883 12.59 6.05 -24.01
N VAL A 884 12.33 7.27 -24.48
CA VAL A 884 13.21 8.43 -24.28
C VAL A 884 12.42 9.61 -23.75
N TYR A 885 13.10 10.48 -23.01
CA TYR A 885 12.53 11.78 -22.66
C TYR A 885 12.60 12.71 -23.89
N ASP A 886 11.48 13.32 -24.23
CA ASP A 886 11.37 14.31 -25.29
C ASP A 886 11.26 15.72 -24.68
N ASP A 887 12.35 16.48 -24.79
CA ASP A 887 12.44 17.85 -24.28
C ASP A 887 11.42 18.80 -24.92
N ALA A 888 11.02 18.57 -26.18
CA ALA A 888 10.05 19.43 -26.85
C ALA A 888 8.63 19.17 -26.34
N ARG A 889 8.36 17.95 -25.86
CA ARG A 889 7.06 17.51 -25.33
C ARG A 889 6.99 17.50 -23.80
N GLN A 890 8.11 17.72 -23.12
CA GLN A 890 8.23 17.66 -21.65
C GLN A 890 7.68 16.33 -21.09
N GLY A 891 8.03 15.20 -21.73
CA GLY A 891 7.49 13.90 -21.35
C GLY A 891 8.20 12.72 -22.01
N TYR A 892 7.89 11.51 -21.56
CA TYR A 892 8.48 10.28 -22.09
C TYR A 892 7.68 9.74 -23.30
N VAL A 893 8.39 9.37 -24.36
CA VAL A 893 7.79 8.85 -25.60
C VAL A 893 8.44 7.55 -26.05
N LEU A 894 7.67 6.73 -26.76
CA LEU A 894 8.18 5.55 -27.44
C LEU A 894 8.88 5.93 -28.74
N VAL A 895 10.04 5.33 -28.98
CA VAL A 895 10.85 5.54 -30.17
C VAL A 895 11.06 4.27 -30.98
N ASP A 896 11.30 4.46 -32.27
CA ASP A 896 11.78 3.38 -33.15
C ASP A 896 13.24 3.02 -32.86
N GLU A 897 13.76 2.03 -33.60
CA GLU A 897 15.16 1.59 -33.53
C GLU A 897 16.19 2.69 -33.88
N ASN A 898 15.77 3.74 -34.57
CA ASN A 898 16.60 4.89 -34.94
C ASN A 898 16.45 6.06 -33.94
N ARG A 899 15.76 5.83 -32.81
CA ARG A 899 15.41 6.84 -31.79
C ARG A 899 14.55 7.99 -32.31
N ASN A 900 13.84 7.79 -33.41
CA ASN A 900 12.81 8.73 -33.83
C ASN A 900 11.54 8.47 -33.02
N PRO A 901 10.89 9.50 -32.46
CA PRO A 901 9.57 9.35 -31.87
C PRO A 901 8.62 8.70 -32.88
N LEU A 902 7.92 7.65 -32.46
CA LEU A 902 6.95 7.00 -33.33
C LEU A 902 5.85 8.01 -33.69
N PRO A 903 5.49 8.18 -34.99
CA PRO A 903 4.53 9.18 -35.43
C PRO A 903 3.12 8.73 -35.07
N THR A 904 2.68 9.01 -33.86
CA THR A 904 1.28 8.92 -33.49
C THR A 904 0.59 10.24 -33.80
N GLY A 905 -0.40 10.19 -34.69
CA GLY A 905 -1.25 11.33 -34.99
C GLY A 905 -2.13 11.62 -33.80
N GLN A 906 -2.04 12.87 -33.30
CA GLN A 906 -2.72 13.42 -32.12
C GLN A 906 -2.24 12.74 -30.82
N ASP A 907 -1.43 13.50 -30.08
CA ASP A 907 -1.24 13.45 -28.63
C ASP A 907 -0.99 12.07 -27.97
N TYR A 908 0.26 11.86 -27.52
CA TYR A 908 0.50 11.10 -26.28
C TYR A 908 0.38 12.03 -25.06
N PHE A 909 -0.68 12.82 -25.06
CA PHE A 909 -1.51 13.12 -23.91
C PHE A 909 -2.87 12.52 -24.24
N TRP A 910 -3.58 12.00 -23.24
CA TRP A 910 -5.03 12.18 -23.14
C TRP A 910 -5.76 12.34 -24.50
N ASP A 911 -6.29 11.24 -25.04
CA ASP A 911 -7.56 11.15 -25.80
C ASP A 911 -7.54 10.01 -26.83
N GLY A 912 -8.36 8.99 -26.57
CA GLY A 912 -9.34 8.52 -27.55
C GLY A 912 -8.88 8.02 -28.91
N GLY A 913 -8.36 6.79 -29.03
CA GLY A 913 -8.63 6.01 -30.26
C GLY A 913 -7.56 5.03 -30.76
N PHE A 914 -8.02 3.82 -31.05
CA PHE A 914 -7.26 2.71 -31.65
C PHE A 914 -6.65 3.03 -33.03
N TYR A 915 -5.48 2.45 -33.31
CA TYR A 915 -4.99 2.26 -34.68
C TYR A 915 -5.08 0.79 -35.09
N TRP A 916 -5.88 0.50 -36.13
CA TRP A 916 -5.62 -0.64 -37.02
C TRP A 916 -5.89 -0.23 -38.47
N ASN A 917 -4.81 -0.03 -39.25
CA ASN A 917 -4.62 -0.67 -40.56
C ASN A 917 -3.22 -0.35 -41.12
N GLY A 918 -2.40 -1.39 -41.34
CA GLY A 918 -1.22 -1.33 -42.20
C GLY A 918 0.13 -1.13 -41.49
N GLY A 919 0.66 -2.20 -40.90
CA GLY A 919 2.04 -2.22 -40.39
C GLY A 919 3.10 -2.39 -41.48
N PHE A 920 4.35 -2.16 -41.09
CA PHE A 920 5.48 -3.06 -41.39
C PHE A 920 6.35 -3.20 -40.15
N TYR A 921 6.61 -4.45 -39.74
CA TYR A 921 7.66 -4.84 -38.79
C TYR A 921 8.99 -4.99 -39.53
N TRP A 922 10.13 -4.86 -38.83
CA TRP A 922 11.22 -5.88 -38.83
C TRP A 922 12.24 -5.59 -37.72
N ASN A 923 12.77 -6.66 -37.10
CA ASN A 923 14.05 -6.63 -36.38
C ASN A 923 15.11 -7.21 -37.33
N GLY A 924 15.95 -6.34 -37.90
CA GLY A 924 17.25 -6.61 -38.54
C GLY A 924 17.42 -7.81 -39.49
N GLY A 925 16.94 -7.71 -40.74
CA GLY A 925 17.43 -8.56 -41.85
C GLY A 925 16.52 -8.58 -43.10
N PHE A 926 16.94 -7.93 -44.21
CA PHE A 926 16.17 -7.83 -45.47
C PHE A 926 16.25 -9.06 -46.38
N TYR A 927 15.17 -9.34 -47.15
CA TYR A 927 15.04 -9.25 -48.64
C TYR A 927 13.86 -10.12 -49.20
N TRP A 928 13.14 -9.89 -50.32
CA TRP A 928 13.29 -9.05 -51.53
C TRP A 928 11.91 -8.67 -52.16
N ASN A 929 11.97 -7.73 -53.11
CA ASN A 929 10.95 -6.91 -53.79
C ASN A 929 10.00 -7.62 -54.79
N GLY A 930 8.69 -7.28 -54.76
CA GLY A 930 7.77 -7.32 -55.92
C GLY A 930 6.62 -8.36 -55.92
N GLY A 931 5.37 -7.89 -55.73
CA GLY A 931 4.21 -8.38 -56.51
C GLY A 931 2.97 -8.96 -55.79
N PHE A 932 1.98 -8.10 -55.54
CA PHE A 932 0.48 -8.21 -55.52
C PHE A 932 -0.32 -9.44 -55.02
N TYR A 933 -1.40 -9.11 -54.28
CA TYR A 933 -2.53 -9.95 -53.81
C TYR A 933 -3.56 -10.30 -54.90
N TRP A 934 -4.31 -11.42 -54.73
CA TRP A 934 -5.59 -11.67 -55.42
C TRP A 934 -6.68 -12.34 -54.55
N ASN A 935 -7.74 -11.55 -54.33
CA ASN A 935 -9.19 -11.76 -54.22
C ASN A 935 -9.78 -13.09 -53.68
N GLY A 936 -10.58 -13.01 -52.59
CA GLY A 936 -11.52 -14.07 -52.17
C GLY A 936 -11.87 -14.22 -50.67
N GLY A 937 -11.34 -13.41 -49.76
CA GLY A 937 -11.58 -13.57 -48.31
C GLY A 937 -12.65 -12.63 -47.75
N PHE A 938 -13.81 -13.16 -47.38
CA PHE A 938 -14.60 -12.61 -46.27
C PHE A 938 -14.21 -13.36 -44.99
N TYR A 939 -14.07 -12.64 -43.87
CA TYR A 939 -14.52 -12.88 -42.47
C TYR A 939 -13.91 -11.76 -41.60
N TRP A 940 -14.64 -10.74 -41.16
CA TRP A 940 -15.47 -10.61 -39.94
C TRP A 940 -14.85 -11.14 -38.64
N ASN A 941 -14.62 -10.16 -37.78
CA ASN A 941 -14.34 -10.15 -36.34
C ASN A 941 -12.99 -10.72 -35.86
N GLY A 942 -12.19 -9.79 -35.31
CA GLY A 942 -11.44 -10.00 -34.07
C GLY A 942 -10.25 -10.96 -34.10
N GLY A 943 -9.08 -10.43 -34.46
CA GLY A 943 -7.79 -10.90 -33.94
C GLY A 943 -6.84 -11.53 -34.97
N PHE A 944 -5.57 -11.08 -34.97
CA PHE A 944 -4.45 -11.89 -35.43
C PHE A 944 -3.25 -11.87 -34.46
N TYR A 945 -2.98 -13.10 -34.02
CA TYR A 945 -1.85 -13.79 -33.41
C TYR A 945 -0.42 -13.22 -33.45
N TRP A 946 0.23 -13.38 -32.29
CA TRP A 946 1.67 -13.54 -32.12
C TRP A 946 2.11 -14.95 -32.56
N ASN A 947 3.36 -15.09 -33.02
CA ASN A 947 3.88 -16.31 -33.65
C ASN A 947 3.75 -17.53 -32.73
N GLY A 948 2.91 -18.50 -33.12
CA GLY A 948 2.92 -19.84 -32.53
C GLY A 948 1.59 -20.55 -32.26
N SER A 949 0.41 -20.16 -32.77
CA SER A 949 -0.79 -21.00 -32.56
C SER A 949 -1.77 -21.09 -33.72
N TYR A 950 -2.20 -22.34 -33.93
CA TYR A 950 -3.27 -22.79 -34.82
C TYR A 950 -4.63 -22.76 -34.10
N PHE A 951 -5.69 -22.62 -34.89
CA PHE A 951 -7.08 -22.50 -34.43
C PHE A 951 -7.72 -23.85 -34.10
N SER A 952 -8.56 -23.87 -33.05
CA SER A 952 -9.63 -24.85 -32.89
C SER A 952 -10.99 -24.22 -33.24
N ASN A 953 -11.85 -25.04 -33.82
CA ASN A 953 -12.95 -24.69 -34.71
C ASN A 953 -14.28 -24.60 -33.95
N SER A 954 -14.86 -23.41 -33.74
CA SER A 954 -16.28 -23.23 -33.34
C SER A 954 -16.74 -21.76 -33.35
N GLY A 955 -17.52 -21.32 -34.36
CA GLY A 955 -18.28 -20.06 -34.30
C GLY A 955 -18.75 -19.53 -35.66
N PHE A 956 -20.06 -19.33 -35.84
CA PHE A 956 -20.79 -19.37 -37.11
C PHE A 956 -20.84 -18.10 -37.97
N TYR A 957 -21.18 -18.32 -39.25
CA TYR A 957 -21.22 -17.39 -40.38
C TYR A 957 -22.53 -16.58 -40.54
N TRP A 958 -22.52 -15.43 -41.25
CA TRP A 958 -23.62 -14.98 -42.14
C TRP A 958 -23.20 -13.97 -43.25
N ASN A 959 -23.99 -13.95 -44.33
CA ASN A 959 -23.72 -13.68 -45.76
C ASN A 959 -24.27 -12.33 -46.30
N GLY A 960 -23.64 -11.75 -47.33
CA GLY A 960 -24.30 -10.84 -48.29
C GLY A 960 -23.39 -10.08 -49.29
N SER A 961 -23.14 -10.69 -50.47
CA SER A 961 -22.91 -10.15 -51.85
C SER A 961 -22.41 -8.70 -52.08
N ASP A 962 -21.42 -8.42 -52.95
CA ASP A 962 -21.56 -8.47 -54.42
C ASP A 962 -20.25 -8.63 -55.22
N TYR A 963 -20.37 -9.22 -56.41
CA TYR A 963 -19.32 -9.54 -57.39
C TYR A 963 -18.81 -8.32 -58.19
N TRP A 964 -17.51 -8.33 -58.53
CA TRP A 964 -17.12 -8.04 -59.93
C TRP A 964 -15.82 -8.72 -60.42
N ASN A 965 -15.72 -8.74 -61.74
CA ASN A 965 -15.16 -9.74 -62.64
C ASN A 965 -13.73 -9.40 -63.13
N GLY A 966 -12.91 -10.45 -63.33
CA GLY A 966 -11.85 -10.47 -64.34
C GLY A 966 -10.42 -10.37 -63.81
N SER A 967 -9.72 -11.49 -63.62
CA SER A 967 -8.74 -12.02 -64.61
C SER A 967 -7.81 -13.11 -64.04
N HIS A 968 -7.96 -14.30 -64.65
CA HIS A 968 -6.95 -15.28 -65.08
C HIS A 968 -5.92 -15.90 -64.12
N TYR A 969 -6.12 -17.21 -63.90
CA TYR A 969 -5.13 -18.21 -63.50
C TYR A 969 -3.89 -18.23 -64.41
N TRP A 970 -2.71 -18.36 -63.79
CA TRP A 970 -1.58 -19.04 -64.42
C TRP A 970 -0.94 -20.03 -63.43
N ASN A 971 -1.00 -21.30 -63.80
CA ASN A 971 -0.31 -22.45 -63.20
C ASN A 971 0.94 -22.73 -64.05
N GLY A 972 2.05 -23.12 -63.41
CA GLY A 972 3.22 -23.71 -64.06
C GLY A 972 4.36 -23.86 -63.04
N ASN A 973 4.34 -24.89 -62.20
CA ASN A 973 4.95 -26.21 -62.39
C ASN A 973 6.42 -26.22 -62.84
N ASP A 974 7.22 -26.78 -61.93
CA ASP A 974 8.19 -27.86 -62.14
C ASP A 974 9.39 -27.68 -63.07
N TYR A 975 10.52 -28.04 -62.46
CA TYR A 975 11.67 -28.70 -63.06
C TYR A 975 11.43 -29.27 -64.45
N TRP A 976 12.24 -28.78 -65.38
CA TRP A 976 12.54 -29.50 -66.61
C TRP A 976 13.12 -30.88 -66.26
N ASN A 977 12.40 -31.95 -66.61
CA ASN A 977 12.87 -32.91 -67.62
C ASN A 977 11.82 -34.01 -67.87
N GLY A 978 11.25 -34.02 -69.08
CA GLY A 978 10.81 -35.27 -69.74
C GLY A 978 9.34 -35.67 -69.62
N PHE A 979 8.58 -35.35 -70.68
CA PHE A 979 7.45 -36.07 -71.31
C PHE A 979 6.62 -37.17 -70.61
N THR A 980 5.34 -37.13 -71.03
CA THR A 980 4.32 -38.20 -71.24
C THR A 980 3.32 -38.58 -70.13
N LEU A 981 2.16 -37.91 -70.21
CA LEU A 981 0.77 -38.43 -70.38
C LEU A 981 0.23 -39.61 -69.55
N ALA A 982 -1.01 -39.36 -69.07
CA ALA A 982 -2.14 -40.27 -68.84
C ALA A 982 -2.42 -40.72 -67.39
N GLN A 983 -3.20 -39.90 -66.69
CA GLN A 983 -4.57 -40.16 -66.16
C GLN A 983 -5.14 -41.59 -66.35
N PRO A 984 -6.06 -42.05 -65.48
CA PRO A 984 -7.21 -41.29 -64.91
C PRO A 984 -7.01 -40.79 -63.48
#